data_AF-A0AAE1C8P0-F1
#
_entry.id   AF-A0AAE1C8P0-F1
#
_cell.length_a   1.000
_cell.length_b   1.000
_cell.length_c   1.000
_cell.angle_alpha   90.00
_cell.angle_beta   90.00
_cell.angle_gamma   90.00
#
_symmetry.space_group_name_H-M   'P 1'
#
loop_
_entity.id
_entity.type
_entity.pdbx_description
1 polymer ?
#
loop_
_entity_poly.entity_id
_entity_poly.type
_entity_poly.pdbx_seq_one_letter_code
_entity_poly.pdbx_strand_id
1 'polypeptide(L)'
;MFSRTAYKTKNHYVPGGNGGRGGDGGSRPTHPLIFGGHDGPPGVSQVLVLGEDGSSVVYSSRYMLEVVEFVVRDENEDGINEPGEHLIISNIVVKNSGQMPSPKGANIKIMIRGTKWLEPVMTPLTMPSEIPPGHQTEVSGTLRALIKNESEPRTAGTLLNAQDAVSLRAYSNRLQREIPEFNGSMPVVYQYPLLMTTPKYLDCVAKGDTVRFSWTVANISKKAQGHASATRRQAGTHISDPEAMFDLQRAYPETPHDVTDMIGVLEPGESMPITVDFQVSQLVGEFTAGSMLVNLILSHPSGGAMRAVVSFDLRIQVSPSYRYNPSARFLLVTSAQSPNDFVLQVIKFIRLDLNLGVDVFNLSLSGSFKDPRTQQDVLANYAGKSIIILGNTMNYFQNGVREPYELLEAGHTFTLLKAGTNFLIVAPGNMRSLKGFAHLLSVPVPSPSTGPQKTPPGSVKDVVRELNSTSHSAVITLGVKKKMLQSLDKTIASTADSAQEQISETFPLRRFTVATCDTAAAVPNTSSTGKKAAVAEKTGSLAVVEGLGHDTKFVASLQPIPVEKPVLSEYNMAMITHTLPFKDQCGIFWNLAGRDTSSGVSSQVVYTGGPLQHISAVPAVDGERERLFSSIACEAISWSIKTQIASELAHFCAGSGSPHSNLLAQLPLLYQFVSAAPKALPSSLNSTQTFNSLLGVLGHLRGVTSPLSLGQKLGQTFGTGMGKRKSKVRSVVVGQVSDPLLKLYVIPKIVSKDTSAKVITKNKSPVDEVLDIETRTKKQLAQIKQAKPDLDRVARSHELACALLEQLTRTPDARFLDVVNASTAAKGEASGGGSHVVTVMSKEQYALLRRQQAERQVRLVDDIAFSYGRLKSMVRKVEGSGGAPLDGAVVQGVAGLSLSIGVC
;
A
#
# COMPACT_ATOMS: atom_id res chain seq x y z
N MET A 1 62.12 22.40 45.77
CA MET A 1 61.50 23.74 45.63
C MET A 1 60.02 23.64 46.01
N PHE A 2 59.67 24.00 47.25
CA PHE A 2 58.29 24.00 47.75
C PHE A 2 57.66 25.37 47.47
N SER A 3 56.60 25.46 46.64
CA SER A 3 55.81 26.69 46.55
C SER A 3 54.74 26.67 47.62
N ARG A 4 54.84 27.56 48.62
CA ARG A 4 53.80 27.76 49.62
C ARG A 4 52.80 28.78 49.07
N THR A 5 51.61 28.34 48.68
CA THR A 5 50.52 29.26 48.33
C THR A 5 49.81 29.67 49.61
N ALA A 6 49.87 30.95 49.98
CA ALA A 6 49.12 31.51 51.11
C ALA A 6 47.99 32.38 50.54
N TYR A 7 46.75 32.04 50.86
CA TYR A 7 45.59 32.86 50.52
C TYR A 7 45.30 33.81 51.68
N LYS A 8 45.15 35.10 51.41
CA LYS A 8 44.67 36.09 52.37
C LYS A 8 43.39 36.71 51.83
N THR A 9 42.25 36.19 52.27
CA THR A 9 40.93 36.75 51.94
C THR A 9 40.57 37.80 52.99
N LYS A 10 40.36 39.06 52.59
CA LYS A 10 39.72 40.07 53.43
C LYS A 10 38.23 40.10 53.06
N ASN A 11 37.38 39.52 53.91
CA ASN A 11 35.94 39.64 53.77
C ASN A 11 35.48 40.97 54.40
N HIS A 12 34.75 41.77 53.64
CA HIS A 12 34.01 42.91 54.18
C HIS A 12 32.55 42.47 54.36
N TYR A 13 32.10 42.36 55.61
CA TYR A 13 30.69 42.18 55.95
C TYR A 13 30.13 43.51 56.45
N VAL A 14 29.05 43.97 55.84
CA VAL A 14 28.18 44.99 56.45
C VAL A 14 27.28 44.26 57.46
N PRO A 15 27.16 44.72 58.71
CA PRO A 15 26.28 44.07 59.68
C PRO A 15 24.83 44.11 59.20
N GLY A 16 24.11 43.00 59.35
CA GLY A 16 22.67 42.94 59.06
C GLY A 16 21.89 43.88 59.98
N GLY A 17 20.91 44.59 59.40
CA GLY A 17 19.99 45.42 60.18
C GLY A 17 19.11 44.60 61.14
N ASN A 18 18.69 45.21 62.24
CA ASN A 18 17.87 44.58 63.28
C ASN A 18 16.53 44.05 62.72
N GLY A 19 16.15 42.83 63.14
CA GLY A 19 14.89 42.20 62.75
C GLY A 19 13.67 43.00 63.22
N GLY A 20 12.79 43.36 62.28
CA GLY A 20 11.46 43.88 62.58
C GLY A 20 10.51 42.78 63.08
N ARG A 21 9.40 43.19 63.70
CA ARG A 21 8.33 42.28 64.16
C ARG A 21 7.78 41.44 63.00
N GLY A 22 7.52 40.16 63.26
CA GLY A 22 6.88 39.26 62.31
C GLY A 22 5.49 39.77 61.91
N GLY A 23 5.27 39.93 60.60
CA GLY A 23 3.97 40.20 60.01
C GLY A 23 3.24 38.91 59.65
N ASP A 24 1.91 39.01 59.56
CA ASP A 24 0.99 37.92 59.25
C ASP A 24 1.22 37.29 57.86
N GLY A 25 0.77 36.03 57.70
CA GLY A 25 0.96 35.21 56.51
C GLY A 25 0.41 35.86 55.24
N GLY A 26 1.30 36.08 54.26
CA GLY A 26 1.00 36.67 52.95
C GLY A 26 1.38 35.77 51.78
N SER A 27 0.61 35.90 50.71
CA SER A 27 0.57 35.16 49.44
C SER A 27 1.89 34.97 48.70
N ARG A 28 2.00 33.88 47.93
CA ARG A 28 3.06 33.70 46.92
C ARG A 28 2.96 34.83 45.87
N PRO A 29 4.02 35.63 45.65
CA PRO A 29 3.99 36.70 44.66
C PRO A 29 3.97 36.11 43.24
N THR A 30 3.16 36.71 42.36
CA THR A 30 3.03 36.35 40.94
C THR A 30 4.20 36.85 40.08
N HIS A 31 5.15 37.59 40.65
CA HIS A 31 6.41 37.97 40.02
C HIS A 31 7.57 37.82 41.01
N PRO A 32 8.75 37.32 40.56
CA PRO A 32 9.93 37.24 41.42
C PRO A 32 10.44 38.65 41.71
N LEU A 33 10.07 39.20 42.87
CA LEU A 33 10.62 40.45 43.43
C LEU A 33 11.97 40.21 44.12
N ILE A 34 12.84 39.42 43.51
CA ILE A 34 14.25 39.31 43.93
C ILE A 34 15.08 39.89 42.80
N PHE A 35 15.36 41.18 42.89
CA PHE A 35 16.44 41.75 42.09
C PHE A 35 17.75 41.19 42.65
N GLY A 36 18.61 40.63 41.80
CA GLY A 36 19.99 40.38 42.20
C GLY A 36 20.58 41.69 42.73
N GLY A 37 21.31 41.63 43.84
CA GLY A 37 22.07 42.80 44.29
C GLY A 37 22.97 43.30 43.14
N HIS A 38 23.23 44.60 43.09
CA HIS A 38 24.18 45.14 42.12
C HIS A 38 25.50 44.38 42.22
N ASP A 39 26.07 44.02 41.06
CA ASP A 39 27.43 43.49 41.01
C ASP A 39 28.33 44.41 41.83
N GLY A 40 29.16 43.81 42.70
CA GLY A 40 30.19 44.57 43.39
C GLY A 40 31.12 45.24 42.36
N PRO A 41 31.83 46.32 42.74
CA PRO A 41 32.84 46.92 41.88
C PRO A 41 33.82 45.85 41.37
N PRO A 42 34.25 45.88 40.10
CA PRO A 42 35.20 44.91 39.57
C PRO A 42 36.45 44.84 40.47
N GLY A 43 36.73 43.67 41.02
CA GLY A 43 37.96 43.43 41.78
C GLY A 43 39.17 43.41 40.84
N VAL A 44 40.31 43.92 41.30
CA VAL A 44 41.60 43.77 40.59
C VAL A 44 42.37 42.60 41.21
N SER A 45 42.89 41.71 40.37
CA SER A 45 43.80 40.64 40.79
C SER A 45 45.14 40.79 40.08
N GLN A 46 46.23 40.50 40.79
CA GLN A 46 47.59 40.54 40.28
C GLN A 46 48.36 39.32 40.80
N VAL A 47 49.30 38.83 40.02
CA VAL A 47 50.18 37.70 40.37
C VAL A 47 51.56 38.25 40.68
N LEU A 48 51.95 38.19 41.95
CA LEU A 48 53.30 38.55 42.41
C LEU A 48 54.19 37.31 42.41
N VAL A 49 55.26 37.33 41.60
CA VAL A 49 56.28 36.28 41.57
C VAL A 49 57.51 36.78 42.32
N LEU A 50 57.92 36.04 43.34
CA LEU A 50 59.12 36.32 44.13
C LEU A 50 60.26 35.39 43.67
N GLY A 51 61.35 35.99 43.17
CA GLY A 51 62.58 35.28 42.79
C GLY A 51 63.38 34.84 44.02
N GLU A 52 64.26 33.85 43.84
CA GLU A 52 65.15 33.37 44.91
C GLU A 52 66.21 34.41 45.33
N ASP A 53 66.50 35.37 44.46
CA ASP A 53 67.35 36.55 44.69
C ASP A 53 66.62 37.70 45.43
N GLY A 54 65.36 37.49 45.82
CA GLY A 54 64.52 38.51 46.45
C GLY A 54 63.89 39.51 45.47
N SER A 55 64.12 39.36 44.15
CA SER A 55 63.43 40.15 43.14
C SER A 55 61.93 39.85 43.14
N SER A 56 61.11 40.84 42.78
CA SER A 56 59.66 40.64 42.65
C SER A 56 59.15 41.22 41.35
N VAL A 57 58.34 40.44 40.63
CA VAL A 57 57.70 40.86 39.38
C VAL A 57 56.19 40.70 39.53
N VAL A 58 55.45 41.73 39.12
CA VAL A 58 53.99 41.76 39.17
C VAL A 58 53.44 41.55 37.77
N TYR A 59 52.55 40.58 37.62
CA TYR A 59 51.80 40.34 36.38
C TYR A 59 50.31 40.59 36.62
N SER A 60 49.63 41.14 35.62
CA SER A 60 48.18 41.38 35.67
C SER A 60 47.34 40.11 35.53
N SER A 61 47.92 39.00 35.04
CA SER A 61 47.30 37.68 34.98
C SER A 61 48.34 36.56 34.95
N ARG A 62 47.90 35.31 35.23
CA ARG A 62 48.72 34.10 35.06
C ARG A 62 49.03 33.84 33.59
N TYR A 63 49.98 32.93 33.31
CA TYR A 63 50.13 32.39 31.96
C TYR A 63 48.86 31.63 31.58
N MET A 64 48.49 31.69 30.30
CA MET A 64 47.31 31.02 29.76
C MET A 64 47.73 30.42 28.42
N LEU A 65 47.82 29.10 28.38
CA LEU A 65 48.34 28.38 27.22
C LEU A 65 47.18 27.87 26.39
N GLU A 66 47.15 28.27 25.14
CA GLU A 66 46.11 27.92 24.17
C GLU A 66 46.75 27.28 22.95
N VAL A 67 46.06 26.29 22.37
CA VAL A 67 46.44 25.73 21.09
C VAL A 67 45.87 26.63 20.01
N VAL A 68 46.75 27.23 19.21
CA VAL A 68 46.35 28.13 18.11
C VAL A 68 45.98 27.31 16.89
N GLU A 69 46.85 26.37 16.52
CA GLU A 69 46.74 25.60 15.29
C GLU A 69 47.50 24.28 15.46
N PHE A 70 47.06 23.26 14.73
CA PHE A 70 47.81 22.04 14.47
C PHE A 70 47.29 21.43 13.17
N VAL A 71 48.06 20.53 12.56
CA VAL A 71 47.68 19.82 11.34
C VAL A 71 47.41 18.36 11.69
N VAL A 72 46.27 17.84 11.21
CA VAL A 72 45.92 16.41 11.26
C VAL A 72 46.17 15.82 9.87
N ARG A 73 46.88 14.71 9.80
CA ARG A 73 47.11 13.93 8.59
C ARG A 73 46.74 12.47 8.84
N ASP A 74 46.19 11.82 7.82
CA ASP A 74 46.03 10.38 7.77
C ASP A 74 47.40 9.68 7.62
N GLU A 75 47.55 8.48 8.18
CA GLU A 75 48.83 7.75 8.24
C GLU A 75 49.36 7.39 6.85
N ASN A 76 48.45 7.14 5.91
CA ASN A 76 48.80 6.63 4.59
C ASN A 76 48.73 7.73 3.50
N GLU A 77 48.38 8.98 3.81
CA GLU A 77 48.22 10.11 2.87
C GLU A 77 47.30 9.82 1.65
N ASP A 78 46.30 8.95 1.82
CA ASP A 78 45.25 8.70 0.83
C ASP A 78 44.05 9.66 0.99
N GLY A 79 44.06 10.51 2.02
CA GLY A 79 43.05 11.53 2.28
C GLY A 79 41.75 11.00 2.88
N ILE A 80 41.74 9.76 3.35
CA ILE A 80 40.66 9.13 4.09
C ILE A 80 41.16 8.86 5.50
N ASN A 81 40.39 9.25 6.52
CA ASN A 81 40.65 8.80 7.88
C ASN A 81 39.82 7.53 8.13
N GLU A 82 40.43 6.36 8.25
CA GLU A 82 39.72 5.08 8.34
C GLU A 82 39.94 4.34 9.66
N PRO A 83 38.97 3.54 10.13
CA PRO A 83 39.17 2.70 11.31
C PRO A 83 40.32 1.70 11.12
N GLY A 84 41.25 1.69 12.08
CA GLY A 84 42.43 0.80 12.10
C GLY A 84 43.76 1.48 11.77
N GLU A 85 43.77 2.73 11.32
CA GLU A 85 45.00 3.50 11.08
C GLU A 85 45.24 4.55 12.17
N HIS A 86 46.40 5.20 12.13
CA HIS A 86 46.71 6.33 13.00
C HIS A 86 46.40 7.68 12.37
N LEU A 87 45.83 8.60 13.16
CA LEU A 87 45.95 10.03 12.89
C LEU A 87 47.32 10.52 13.34
N ILE A 88 47.97 11.32 12.50
CA ILE A 88 49.24 11.99 12.77
C ILE A 88 48.97 13.47 12.99
N ILE A 89 49.27 13.96 14.19
CA ILE A 89 49.14 15.37 14.55
C ILE A 89 50.53 16.02 14.63
N SER A 90 50.69 17.11 13.90
CA SER A 90 51.96 17.83 13.73
C SER A 90 51.75 19.34 13.69
N ASN A 91 52.83 20.12 13.62
CA ASN A 91 52.82 21.57 13.52
C ASN A 91 51.97 22.23 14.63
N ILE A 92 52.09 21.74 15.86
CA ILE A 92 51.28 22.21 16.98
C ILE A 92 51.82 23.56 17.44
N VAL A 93 51.02 24.61 17.29
CA VAL A 93 51.35 25.97 17.69
C VAL A 93 50.63 26.31 18.99
N VAL A 94 51.41 26.67 20.02
CA VAL A 94 50.88 27.06 21.33
C VAL A 94 51.17 28.53 21.57
N LYS A 95 50.15 29.27 22.00
CA LYS A 95 50.25 30.68 22.40
C LYS A 95 50.12 30.83 23.90
N ASN A 96 50.92 31.71 24.48
CA ASN A 96 50.64 32.23 25.81
C ASN A 96 49.81 33.52 25.69
N SER A 97 48.49 33.43 25.87
CA SER A 97 47.57 34.58 25.89
C SER A 97 47.57 35.32 27.22
N GLY A 98 48.23 34.78 28.24
CA GLY A 98 48.40 35.39 29.56
C GLY A 98 49.48 36.48 29.60
N GLN A 99 49.54 37.20 30.72
CA GLN A 99 50.48 38.31 30.92
C GLN A 99 51.78 37.88 31.63
N MET A 100 51.82 36.66 32.17
CA MET A 100 53.00 36.04 32.78
C MET A 100 53.64 35.04 31.81
N PRO A 101 54.99 34.95 31.72
CA PRO A 101 55.64 33.90 30.93
C PRO A 101 55.28 32.49 31.43
N SER A 102 55.30 31.49 30.55
CA SER A 102 55.11 30.11 30.97
C SER A 102 56.32 29.62 31.78
N PRO A 103 56.17 28.68 32.73
CA PRO A 103 57.23 28.44 33.72
C PRO A 103 58.49 27.82 33.08
N LYS A 104 59.66 28.40 33.39
CA LYS A 104 60.98 27.85 33.03
C LYS A 104 61.13 26.43 33.58
N GLY A 105 61.47 25.47 32.71
CA GLY A 105 61.65 24.06 33.09
C GLY A 105 60.35 23.30 33.39
N ALA A 106 59.18 23.83 32.99
CA ALA A 106 57.92 23.11 33.14
C ALA A 106 57.91 21.86 32.25
N ASN A 107 57.93 20.68 32.88
CA ASN A 107 57.67 19.41 32.19
C ASN A 107 56.16 19.27 31.91
N ILE A 108 55.66 20.12 31.00
CA ILE A 108 54.28 20.09 30.49
C ILE A 108 54.25 19.14 29.31
N LYS A 109 53.41 18.11 29.44
CA LYS A 109 53.21 17.06 28.45
C LYS A 109 51.95 17.34 27.64
N ILE A 110 52.09 17.41 26.32
CA ILE A 110 50.97 17.59 25.39
C ILE A 110 50.59 16.21 24.85
N MET A 111 49.30 15.91 24.86
CA MET A 111 48.72 14.63 24.44
C MET A 111 47.42 14.85 23.70
N ILE A 112 47.02 13.86 22.91
CA ILE A 112 45.67 13.82 22.33
C ILE A 112 44.68 13.39 23.43
N ARG A 113 43.50 14.00 23.43
CA ARG A 113 42.37 13.56 24.26
C ARG A 113 41.67 12.40 23.53
N GLY A 114 41.57 11.25 24.19
CA GLY A 114 40.85 10.11 23.64
C GLY A 114 39.36 10.38 23.51
N THR A 115 38.73 9.77 22.51
CA THR A 115 37.30 9.89 22.22
C THR A 115 36.68 8.51 22.07
N LYS A 116 35.40 8.45 21.68
CA LYS A 116 34.75 7.19 21.25
C LYS A 116 35.52 6.53 20.10
N TRP A 117 36.12 7.32 19.22
CA TRP A 117 36.81 6.86 18.02
C TRP A 117 38.33 6.92 18.12
N LEU A 118 38.90 7.74 19.00
CA LEU A 118 40.34 7.93 19.10
C LEU A 118 40.93 7.28 20.34
N GLU A 119 41.98 6.49 20.12
CA GLU A 119 42.86 5.96 21.15
C GLU A 119 44.24 6.62 21.03
N PRO A 120 44.60 7.57 21.92
CA PRO A 120 45.90 8.21 21.87
C PRO A 120 47.03 7.19 22.07
N VAL A 121 48.09 7.29 21.28
CA VAL A 121 49.35 6.60 21.53
C VAL A 121 50.08 7.36 22.64
N MET A 122 50.50 6.67 23.70
CA MET A 122 51.06 7.27 24.93
C MET A 122 52.50 7.75 24.75
N THR A 123 52.75 8.61 23.76
CA THR A 123 54.03 9.26 23.49
C THR A 123 53.84 10.78 23.55
N PRO A 124 53.87 11.38 24.75
CA PRO A 124 53.57 12.80 24.90
C PRO A 124 54.68 13.68 24.34
N LEU A 125 54.30 14.81 23.74
CA LEU A 125 55.25 15.87 23.39
C LEU A 125 55.57 16.73 24.62
N THR A 126 56.78 17.28 24.67
CA THR A 126 57.17 18.18 25.76
C THR A 126 57.13 19.61 25.23
N MET A 127 56.46 20.50 25.96
CA MET A 127 56.41 21.90 25.59
C MET A 127 57.80 22.54 25.64
N PRO A 128 58.15 23.44 24.69
CA PRO A 128 59.41 24.19 24.71
C PRO A 128 59.58 24.98 26.02
N SER A 129 60.82 25.35 26.35
CA SER A 129 61.11 26.18 27.52
C SER A 129 60.53 27.59 27.35
N GLU A 130 59.84 28.09 28.39
CA GLU A 130 59.30 29.44 28.57
C GLU A 130 58.73 30.13 27.31
N ILE A 131 57.42 30.31 27.28
CA ILE A 131 56.70 31.05 26.25
C ILE A 131 56.37 32.44 26.82
N PRO A 132 56.96 33.52 26.30
CA PRO A 132 56.68 34.87 26.79
C PRO A 132 55.22 35.27 26.58
N PRO A 133 54.71 36.27 27.33
CA PRO A 133 53.37 36.82 27.14
C PRO A 133 53.11 37.23 25.69
N GLY A 134 51.96 36.84 25.14
CA GLY A 134 51.54 37.14 23.78
C GLY A 134 52.25 36.36 22.67
N HIS A 135 53.31 35.62 22.97
CA HIS A 135 54.11 34.90 21.97
C HIS A 135 53.52 33.53 21.64
N GLN A 136 53.85 33.06 20.44
CA GLN A 136 53.53 31.72 19.95
C GLN A 136 54.82 30.92 19.79
N THR A 137 54.76 29.62 20.03
CA THR A 137 55.85 28.70 19.76
C THR A 137 55.33 27.43 19.13
N GLU A 138 56.12 26.84 18.24
CA GLU A 138 55.84 25.54 17.66
C GLU A 138 56.40 24.44 18.59
N VAL A 139 55.58 23.42 18.85
CA VAL A 139 55.98 22.25 19.62
C VAL A 139 56.54 21.20 18.66
N SER A 140 57.85 20.98 18.70
CA SER A 140 58.51 20.00 17.84
C SER A 140 58.06 18.56 18.13
N GLY A 141 57.74 17.81 17.07
CA GLY A 141 57.40 16.40 17.12
C GLY A 141 56.01 16.10 16.57
N THR A 142 55.57 14.85 16.73
CA THR A 142 54.26 14.38 16.27
C THR A 142 53.55 13.58 17.35
N LEU A 143 52.24 13.78 17.48
CA LEU A 143 51.37 12.91 18.26
C LEU A 143 50.66 11.93 17.34
N ARG A 144 50.33 10.74 17.86
CA ARG A 144 49.57 9.73 17.13
C ARG A 144 48.37 9.28 17.93
N ALA A 145 47.25 9.00 17.26
CA ALA A 145 46.10 8.31 17.84
C ALA A 145 45.57 7.26 16.87
N LEU A 146 45.34 6.05 17.35
CA LEU A 146 44.68 4.99 16.59
C LEU A 146 43.19 5.30 16.46
N ILE A 147 42.66 5.20 15.24
CA ILE A 147 41.23 5.25 14.97
C ILE A 147 40.65 3.88 15.29
N LYS A 148 39.81 3.82 16.32
CA LYS A 148 39.17 2.59 16.80
C LYS A 148 38.20 2.04 15.76
N ASN A 149 38.09 0.72 15.76
CA ASN A 149 37.06 0.02 15.03
C ASN A 149 35.67 0.30 15.60
N GLU A 150 34.66 0.14 14.75
CA GLU A 150 33.26 0.25 15.14
C GLU A 150 32.93 -0.77 16.24
N SER A 151 32.30 -0.30 17.32
CA SER A 151 31.92 -1.14 18.46
C SER A 151 30.56 -1.83 18.29
N GLU A 152 29.73 -1.31 17.38
CA GLU A 152 28.37 -1.79 17.14
C GLU A 152 28.17 -2.04 15.63
N PRO A 153 27.42 -3.10 15.25
CA PRO A 153 27.09 -3.34 13.86
C PRO A 153 26.17 -2.25 13.31
N ARG A 154 26.44 -1.79 12.09
CA ARG A 154 25.57 -0.85 11.37
C ARG A 154 24.33 -1.55 10.80
N THR A 155 23.24 -0.80 10.66
CA THR A 155 22.10 -1.22 9.85
C THR A 155 22.55 -1.46 8.41
N ALA A 156 21.99 -2.51 7.78
CA ALA A 156 22.29 -2.85 6.38
C ALA A 156 22.17 -1.64 5.45
N GLY A 157 23.14 -1.50 4.54
CA GLY A 157 23.27 -0.44 3.55
C GLY A 157 23.79 0.90 4.08
N THR A 158 24.03 1.04 5.39
CA THR A 158 24.53 2.30 5.97
C THR A 158 26.05 2.41 5.79
N LEU A 159 26.53 3.49 5.16
CA LEU A 159 27.96 3.80 5.04
C LEU A 159 28.51 4.39 6.35
N LEU A 160 29.80 4.14 6.64
CA LEU A 160 30.48 4.79 7.77
C LEU A 160 30.78 6.25 7.40
N ASN A 161 30.26 7.18 8.19
CA ASN A 161 30.54 8.62 8.11
C ASN A 161 30.47 9.21 9.53
N ALA A 162 31.46 8.89 10.37
CA ALA A 162 31.47 9.32 11.75
C ALA A 162 32.20 10.66 11.88
N GLN A 163 31.53 11.67 12.45
CA GLN A 163 32.13 12.97 12.75
C GLN A 163 32.66 12.97 14.18
N ASP A 164 33.87 13.47 14.35
CA ASP A 164 34.54 13.63 15.64
C ASP A 164 35.44 14.86 15.60
N ALA A 165 36.13 15.16 16.69
CA ALA A 165 37.15 16.20 16.69
C ALA A 165 38.38 15.81 17.50
N VAL A 166 39.54 15.96 16.87
CA VAL A 166 40.83 15.78 17.55
C VAL A 166 41.03 16.95 18.47
N SER A 167 41.10 16.68 19.77
CA SER A 167 41.37 17.69 20.79
C SER A 167 42.70 17.40 21.48
N LEU A 168 43.49 18.44 21.73
CA LEU A 168 44.72 18.33 22.50
C LEU A 168 44.49 18.69 23.98
N ARG A 169 45.27 18.08 24.86
CA ARG A 169 45.35 18.43 26.29
C ARG A 169 46.79 18.57 26.72
N ALA A 170 47.04 19.47 27.66
CA ALA A 170 48.34 19.63 28.30
C ALA A 170 48.25 19.21 29.77
N TYR A 171 49.21 18.42 30.25
CA TYR A 171 49.31 17.96 31.63
C TYR A 171 50.61 18.44 32.26
N SER A 172 50.53 19.07 33.42
CA SER A 172 51.71 19.50 34.17
C SER A 172 52.11 18.41 35.16
N ASN A 173 53.26 17.77 34.92
CA ASN A 173 53.77 16.74 35.83
C ASN A 173 54.05 17.30 37.23
N ARG A 174 54.46 18.57 37.32
CA ARG A 174 54.75 19.24 38.60
C ARG A 174 53.48 19.53 39.40
N LEU A 175 52.40 19.93 38.72
CA LEU A 175 51.13 20.26 39.38
C LEU A 175 50.16 19.09 39.47
N GLN A 176 50.51 17.96 38.84
CA GLN A 176 49.69 16.75 38.73
C GLN A 176 48.25 17.02 38.24
N ARG A 177 48.09 17.98 37.32
CA ARG A 177 46.78 18.36 36.77
C ARG A 177 46.88 18.81 35.31
N GLU A 178 45.74 18.76 34.61
CA GLU A 178 45.60 19.36 33.29
C GLU A 178 45.76 20.88 33.36
N ILE A 179 46.42 21.46 32.36
CA ILE A 179 46.51 22.90 32.19
C ILE A 179 45.13 23.38 31.72
N PRO A 180 44.45 24.22 32.50
CA PRO A 180 43.16 24.73 32.10
C PRO A 180 43.32 25.63 30.86
N GLU A 181 42.23 25.81 30.10
CA GLU A 181 42.19 26.62 28.87
C GLU A 181 43.05 26.12 27.69
N PHE A 182 43.79 25.02 27.82
CA PHE A 182 44.52 24.39 26.72
C PHE A 182 43.56 23.65 25.77
N ASN A 183 42.78 24.43 25.02
CA ASN A 183 41.72 23.96 24.16
C ASN A 183 42.07 24.28 22.70
N GLY A 184 42.16 23.24 21.87
CA GLY A 184 42.21 23.32 20.42
C GLY A 184 41.57 22.06 19.87
N SER A 185 40.67 22.23 18.90
CA SER A 185 39.88 21.14 18.36
C SER A 185 39.82 21.26 16.84
N MET A 186 40.09 20.15 16.15
CA MET A 186 39.99 20.06 14.69
C MET A 186 38.97 18.98 14.33
N PRO A 187 37.92 19.29 13.54
CA PRO A 187 36.97 18.28 13.09
C PRO A 187 37.65 17.25 12.19
N VAL A 188 37.28 15.98 12.37
CA VAL A 188 37.75 14.86 11.55
C VAL A 188 36.55 13.98 11.20
N VAL A 189 36.57 13.40 10.00
CA VAL A 189 35.55 12.48 9.50
C VAL A 189 36.18 11.11 9.29
N TYR A 190 35.57 10.07 9.87
CA TYR A 190 35.99 8.68 9.67
C TYR A 190 35.10 7.97 8.66
N GLN A 191 35.72 7.35 7.67
CA GLN A 191 35.06 6.60 6.59
C GLN A 191 36.03 5.56 5.98
N TYR A 192 35.52 4.64 5.14
CA TYR A 192 36.37 3.67 4.42
C TYR A 192 36.72 4.18 3.01
N PRO A 193 37.86 3.77 2.42
CA PRO A 193 38.30 4.27 1.11
C PRO A 193 37.48 3.72 -0.07
N LEU A 194 36.68 2.67 0.16
CA LEU A 194 35.81 2.07 -0.84
C LEU A 194 34.33 2.26 -0.45
N LEU A 195 33.53 2.65 -1.43
CA LEU A 195 32.07 2.76 -1.32
C LEU A 195 31.39 1.71 -2.19
N MET A 196 30.26 1.18 -1.72
CA MET A 196 29.40 0.30 -2.51
C MET A 196 28.02 0.92 -2.68
N THR A 197 27.52 0.98 -3.91
CA THR A 197 26.15 1.42 -4.20
C THR A 197 25.15 0.36 -3.74
N THR A 198 23.91 0.78 -3.45
CA THR A 198 22.81 -0.16 -3.21
C THR A 198 22.67 -1.16 -4.37
N PRO A 199 22.64 -2.48 -4.09
CA PRO A 199 22.45 -3.48 -5.12
C PRO A 199 21.16 -3.26 -5.92
N LYS A 200 21.27 -3.42 -7.23
CA LYS A 200 20.17 -3.49 -8.19
C LYS A 200 19.76 -4.95 -8.32
N TYR A 201 18.58 -5.27 -7.79
CA TYR A 201 18.06 -6.64 -7.73
C TYR A 201 16.54 -6.67 -7.96
N LEU A 202 15.97 -7.87 -8.11
CA LEU A 202 14.53 -8.09 -8.20
C LEU A 202 14.03 -8.63 -6.86
N ASP A 203 13.06 -7.94 -6.26
CA ASP A 203 12.44 -8.35 -5.00
C ASP A 203 11.58 -9.62 -5.15
N CYS A 204 11.27 -10.01 -6.40
CA CYS A 204 10.58 -11.26 -6.71
C CYS A 204 11.10 -11.86 -8.02
N VAL A 205 11.25 -13.19 -8.03
CA VAL A 205 11.77 -13.96 -9.18
C VAL A 205 10.90 -15.19 -9.40
N ALA A 206 10.79 -15.64 -10.66
CA ALA A 206 10.05 -16.86 -10.94
C ALA A 206 10.95 -18.09 -10.76
N LYS A 207 10.31 -19.19 -10.36
CA LYS A 207 10.98 -20.48 -10.25
C LYS A 207 11.64 -20.87 -11.59
N GLY A 208 12.92 -21.22 -11.55
CA GLY A 208 13.69 -21.61 -12.73
C GLY A 208 14.29 -20.46 -13.55
N ASP A 209 13.99 -19.20 -13.22
CA ASP A 209 14.58 -18.07 -13.92
C ASP A 209 16.08 -17.98 -13.66
N THR A 210 16.82 -17.47 -14.64
CA THR A 210 18.17 -16.93 -14.42
C THR A 210 18.06 -15.43 -14.28
N VAL A 211 18.55 -14.90 -13.16
CA VAL A 211 18.45 -13.48 -12.85
C VAL A 211 19.82 -12.88 -12.59
N ARG A 212 19.93 -11.57 -12.84
CA ARG A 212 21.16 -10.79 -12.74
C ARG A 212 21.02 -9.72 -11.68
N PHE A 213 21.91 -9.76 -10.71
CA PHE A 213 22.12 -8.68 -9.76
C PHE A 213 23.32 -7.83 -10.16
N SER A 214 23.31 -6.57 -9.76
CA SER A 214 24.44 -5.68 -10.02
C SER A 214 24.62 -4.61 -8.96
N TRP A 215 25.85 -4.21 -8.71
CA TRP A 215 26.22 -3.09 -7.85
C TRP A 215 27.50 -2.45 -8.39
N THR A 216 27.94 -1.37 -7.77
CA THR A 216 29.16 -0.66 -8.15
C THR A 216 29.98 -0.40 -6.91
N VAL A 217 31.29 -0.64 -7.01
CA VAL A 217 32.28 -0.28 -5.99
C VAL A 217 33.09 0.89 -6.51
N ALA A 218 33.21 1.96 -5.71
CA ALA A 218 33.94 3.17 -6.06
C ALA A 218 35.08 3.42 -5.08
N ASN A 219 36.22 3.88 -5.58
CA ASN A 219 37.34 4.31 -4.77
C ASN A 219 37.26 5.83 -4.54
N ILE A 220 37.08 6.24 -3.28
CA ILE A 220 37.02 7.65 -2.89
C ILE A 220 38.34 8.18 -2.30
N SER A 221 39.34 7.31 -2.15
CA SER A 221 40.67 7.70 -1.69
C SER A 221 41.52 8.28 -2.83
N LYS A 222 42.63 8.93 -2.47
CA LYS A 222 43.63 9.46 -3.41
C LYS A 222 44.64 8.40 -3.87
N LYS A 223 44.53 7.16 -3.39
CA LYS A 223 45.43 6.05 -3.75
C LYS A 223 44.66 4.89 -4.36
N ALA A 224 45.32 4.14 -5.24
CA ALA A 224 44.74 2.93 -5.81
C ALA A 224 44.52 1.86 -4.72
N GLN A 225 43.39 1.18 -4.80
CA GLN A 225 43.00 0.10 -3.87
C GLN A 225 42.96 -1.25 -4.60
N GLY A 226 43.06 -2.36 -3.87
CA GLY A 226 43.03 -3.72 -4.43
C GLY A 226 44.35 -4.46 -4.28
N HIS A 227 44.31 -5.79 -4.42
CA HIS A 227 45.45 -6.65 -4.09
C HIS A 227 46.66 -6.48 -5.02
N ALA A 228 46.43 -6.01 -6.25
CA ALA A 228 47.47 -5.72 -7.23
C ALA A 228 47.89 -4.24 -7.25
N SER A 229 47.28 -3.40 -6.41
CA SER A 229 47.59 -1.96 -6.34
C SER A 229 48.88 -1.68 -5.57
N ALA A 230 49.35 -0.43 -5.60
CA ALA A 230 50.51 0.00 -4.83
C ALA A 230 50.32 -0.18 -3.30
N THR A 231 49.08 -0.05 -2.81
CA THR A 231 48.75 -0.28 -1.39
C THR A 231 48.70 -1.76 -1.03
N ARG A 232 48.58 -2.66 -2.03
CA ARG A 232 48.44 -4.12 -1.89
C ARG A 232 47.33 -4.55 -0.92
N ARG A 233 46.33 -3.69 -0.75
CA ARG A 233 45.25 -3.91 0.20
C ARG A 233 44.18 -4.80 -0.40
N GLN A 234 43.88 -5.91 0.26
CA GLN A 234 42.85 -6.83 -0.23
C GLN A 234 41.47 -6.20 -0.08
N ALA A 235 40.73 -6.17 -1.18
CA ALA A 235 39.36 -5.69 -1.24
C ALA A 235 38.56 -6.56 -2.20
N GLY A 236 37.26 -6.68 -1.96
CA GLY A 236 36.38 -7.54 -2.73
C GLY A 236 34.93 -7.29 -2.42
N THR A 237 34.05 -7.98 -3.14
CA THR A 237 32.66 -8.13 -2.74
C THR A 237 32.34 -9.58 -2.55
N HIS A 238 31.56 -9.87 -1.51
CA HIS A 238 31.15 -11.21 -1.13
C HIS A 238 29.63 -11.28 -1.18
N ILE A 239 29.09 -12.25 -1.92
CA ILE A 239 27.66 -12.53 -1.96
C ILE A 239 27.43 -13.95 -1.47
N SER A 240 26.47 -14.11 -0.56
CA SER A 240 26.06 -15.41 -0.06
C SER A 240 24.55 -15.58 -0.01
N ASP A 241 24.11 -16.81 -0.24
CA ASP A 241 22.74 -17.27 -0.05
C ASP A 241 22.70 -18.32 1.07
N PRO A 242 22.50 -17.89 2.34
CA PRO A 242 22.46 -18.80 3.48
C PRO A 242 21.33 -19.84 3.43
N GLU A 243 20.29 -19.61 2.61
CA GLU A 243 19.12 -20.49 2.53
C GLU A 243 19.20 -21.49 1.36
N ALA A 244 20.26 -21.43 0.55
CA ALA A 244 20.51 -22.33 -0.59
C ALA A 244 19.34 -22.41 -1.59
N MET A 245 18.68 -21.27 -1.85
CA MET A 245 17.59 -21.14 -2.82
C MET A 245 18.09 -20.82 -4.24
N PHE A 246 19.29 -20.27 -4.36
CA PHE A 246 19.88 -19.72 -5.56
C PHE A 246 21.22 -20.38 -5.86
N ASP A 247 21.37 -20.89 -7.08
CA ASP A 247 22.64 -21.44 -7.57
C ASP A 247 23.41 -20.30 -8.26
N LEU A 248 24.51 -19.86 -7.65
CA LEU A 248 25.34 -18.77 -8.17
C LEU A 248 26.21 -19.31 -9.32
N GLN A 249 26.03 -18.80 -10.55
CA GLN A 249 26.68 -19.38 -11.74
C GLN A 249 28.21 -19.31 -11.72
N ARG A 250 28.78 -18.40 -10.93
CA ARG A 250 30.22 -18.21 -10.75
C ARG A 250 30.79 -18.85 -9.49
N ALA A 251 29.95 -19.46 -8.67
CA ALA A 251 30.43 -20.13 -7.46
C ALA A 251 31.22 -21.38 -7.80
N TYR A 252 32.13 -21.73 -6.89
CA TYR A 252 32.79 -23.03 -6.94
C TYR A 252 31.76 -24.15 -6.70
N PRO A 253 31.91 -25.33 -7.32
CA PRO A 253 31.00 -26.45 -7.12
C PRO A 253 30.85 -26.89 -5.66
N GLU A 254 31.87 -26.65 -4.84
CA GLU A 254 31.87 -26.98 -3.40
C GLU A 254 31.10 -25.96 -2.55
N THR A 255 30.93 -24.73 -3.04
CA THR A 255 30.25 -23.62 -2.35
C THR A 255 29.29 -22.89 -3.30
N PRO A 256 28.29 -23.57 -3.90
CA PRO A 256 27.46 -23.02 -4.98
C PRO A 256 26.61 -21.80 -4.58
N HIS A 257 26.52 -21.51 -3.29
CA HIS A 257 25.76 -20.42 -2.69
C HIS A 257 26.66 -19.29 -2.16
N ASP A 258 27.96 -19.30 -2.49
CA ASP A 258 28.92 -18.30 -2.05
C ASP A 258 29.85 -17.87 -3.21
N VAL A 259 29.95 -16.57 -3.47
CA VAL A 259 30.88 -15.98 -4.44
C VAL A 259 31.62 -14.81 -3.82
N THR A 260 32.94 -14.82 -3.97
CA THR A 260 33.80 -13.67 -3.64
C THR A 260 34.49 -13.16 -4.91
N ASP A 261 34.18 -11.92 -5.29
CA ASP A 261 34.83 -11.20 -6.39
C ASP A 261 35.90 -10.26 -5.83
N MET A 262 37.19 -10.60 -5.99
CA MET A 262 38.31 -9.79 -5.51
C MET A 262 38.65 -8.64 -6.47
N ILE A 263 38.90 -7.46 -5.92
CA ILE A 263 39.31 -6.27 -6.68
C ILE A 263 40.82 -6.34 -6.93
N GLY A 264 41.20 -6.34 -8.21
CA GLY A 264 42.60 -6.27 -8.67
C GLY A 264 43.22 -4.92 -8.34
N VAL A 265 42.85 -3.91 -9.12
CA VAL A 265 43.22 -2.50 -8.92
C VAL A 265 41.99 -1.65 -9.21
N LEU A 266 41.76 -0.64 -8.37
CA LEU A 266 40.76 0.39 -8.58
C LEU A 266 41.41 1.75 -8.33
N GLU A 267 41.57 2.55 -9.39
CA GLU A 267 42.27 3.83 -9.34
C GLU A 267 41.49 4.89 -8.55
N PRO A 268 42.14 5.97 -8.08
CA PRO A 268 41.46 7.08 -7.40
C PRO A 268 40.30 7.65 -8.22
N GLY A 269 39.10 7.70 -7.64
CA GLY A 269 37.89 8.18 -8.30
C GLY A 269 37.27 7.20 -9.30
N GLU A 270 37.89 6.04 -9.55
CA GLU A 270 37.35 5.00 -10.43
C GLU A 270 36.19 4.25 -9.76
N SER A 271 35.30 3.71 -10.59
CA SER A 271 34.20 2.85 -10.17
C SER A 271 34.15 1.58 -11.02
N MET A 272 33.99 0.43 -10.36
CA MET A 272 33.90 -0.87 -11.00
C MET A 272 32.49 -1.44 -10.86
N PRO A 273 31.76 -1.69 -11.96
CA PRO A 273 30.49 -2.39 -11.92
C PRO A 273 30.71 -3.88 -11.69
N ILE A 274 29.97 -4.46 -10.75
CA ILE A 274 29.93 -5.89 -10.49
C ILE A 274 28.54 -6.38 -10.87
N THR A 275 28.51 -7.53 -11.54
CA THR A 275 27.29 -8.24 -11.89
C THR A 275 27.42 -9.65 -11.34
N VAL A 276 26.32 -10.31 -10.99
CA VAL A 276 26.31 -11.74 -10.65
C VAL A 276 25.01 -12.33 -11.21
N ASP A 277 25.14 -13.40 -12.00
CA ASP A 277 24.02 -14.15 -12.55
C ASP A 277 23.81 -15.40 -11.67
N PHE A 278 22.56 -15.74 -11.38
CA PHE A 278 22.21 -16.92 -10.61
C PHE A 278 20.90 -17.53 -11.08
N GLN A 279 20.74 -18.83 -10.81
CA GLN A 279 19.57 -19.61 -11.20
C GLN A 279 18.70 -19.88 -9.97
N VAL A 280 17.40 -19.63 -10.11
CA VAL A 280 16.42 -19.96 -9.06
C VAL A 280 16.14 -21.46 -9.11
N SER A 281 16.39 -22.17 -8.02
CA SER A 281 16.24 -23.62 -7.97
C SER A 281 14.81 -24.08 -8.29
N GLN A 282 14.71 -25.18 -9.06
CA GLN A 282 13.44 -25.83 -9.38
C GLN A 282 12.88 -26.65 -8.20
N LEU A 283 13.59 -26.75 -7.08
CA LEU A 283 13.12 -27.45 -5.89
C LEU A 283 12.50 -26.51 -4.86
N VAL A 284 12.78 -25.20 -4.97
CA VAL A 284 12.26 -24.20 -4.05
C VAL A 284 10.73 -24.13 -4.15
N GLY A 285 10.08 -24.03 -3.00
CA GLY A 285 8.63 -23.89 -2.87
C GLY A 285 8.16 -22.52 -3.39
N GLU A 286 6.98 -22.49 -4.00
CA GLU A 286 6.33 -21.24 -4.39
C GLU A 286 5.94 -20.41 -3.16
N PHE A 287 6.07 -19.09 -3.25
CA PHE A 287 5.87 -18.16 -2.13
C PHE A 287 6.79 -18.49 -0.93
N THR A 288 8.03 -18.85 -1.22
CA THR A 288 9.13 -18.78 -0.27
C THR A 288 9.83 -17.43 -0.41
N ALA A 289 10.54 -16.99 0.61
CA ALA A 289 11.38 -15.80 0.54
C ALA A 289 12.78 -16.19 0.97
N GLY A 290 13.75 -16.00 0.07
CA GLY A 290 15.16 -16.19 0.36
C GLY A 290 15.81 -14.87 0.75
N SER A 291 16.87 -14.96 1.56
CA SER A 291 17.69 -13.83 1.98
C SER A 291 19.05 -13.95 1.31
N MET A 292 19.53 -12.90 0.65
CA MET A 292 20.89 -12.83 0.09
C MET A 292 21.67 -11.72 0.78
N LEU A 293 22.89 -12.04 1.22
CA LEU A 293 23.78 -11.07 1.85
C LEU A 293 24.84 -10.62 0.84
N VAL A 294 24.94 -9.30 0.63
CA VAL A 294 25.99 -8.69 -0.22
C VAL A 294 26.88 -7.80 0.63
N ASN A 295 28.15 -8.15 0.73
CA ASN A 295 29.15 -7.45 1.53
C ASN A 295 30.21 -6.79 0.64
N LEU A 296 30.57 -5.55 0.96
CA LEU A 296 31.86 -4.99 0.57
C LEU A 296 32.87 -5.39 1.64
N ILE A 297 33.91 -6.13 1.24
CA ILE A 297 34.96 -6.60 2.14
C ILE A 297 36.28 -5.87 1.90
N LEU A 298 36.98 -5.54 2.98
CA LEU A 298 38.24 -4.80 2.95
C LEU A 298 39.15 -5.30 4.07
N SER A 299 40.44 -5.50 3.77
CA SER A 299 41.45 -5.86 4.77
C SER A 299 41.79 -4.66 5.67
N HIS A 300 42.34 -4.97 6.84
CA HIS A 300 42.89 -3.94 7.73
C HIS A 300 43.97 -3.10 7.01
N PRO A 301 44.13 -1.79 7.35
CA PRO A 301 45.11 -0.92 6.69
C PRO A 301 46.56 -1.43 6.81
N SER A 302 46.90 -2.06 7.93
CA SER A 302 48.20 -2.70 8.18
C SER A 302 48.32 -4.14 7.62
N GLY A 303 47.32 -4.63 6.87
CA GLY A 303 47.24 -6.00 6.38
C GLY A 303 46.54 -6.97 7.34
N GLY A 304 46.17 -8.17 6.85
CA GLY A 304 45.51 -9.20 7.65
C GLY A 304 44.12 -9.58 7.13
N ALA A 305 43.26 -10.09 8.02
CA ALA A 305 41.94 -10.60 7.67
C ALA A 305 41.03 -9.53 7.05
N MET A 306 40.23 -9.94 6.07
CA MET A 306 39.18 -9.10 5.49
C MET A 306 37.96 -9.04 6.40
N ARG A 307 37.29 -7.89 6.42
CA ARG A 307 36.03 -7.68 7.13
C ARG A 307 35.00 -7.01 6.24
N ALA A 308 33.72 -7.25 6.51
CA ALA A 308 32.63 -6.49 5.89
C ALA A 308 32.66 -5.04 6.39
N VAL A 309 32.79 -4.10 5.46
CA VAL A 309 32.73 -2.64 5.73
C VAL A 309 31.39 -2.03 5.31
N VAL A 310 30.61 -2.74 4.49
CA VAL A 310 29.20 -2.43 4.18
C VAL A 310 28.52 -3.77 3.88
N SER A 311 27.28 -3.95 4.37
CA SER A 311 26.48 -5.15 4.15
C SER A 311 25.08 -4.77 3.69
N PHE A 312 24.53 -5.45 2.69
CA PHE A 312 23.13 -5.34 2.27
C PHE A 312 22.44 -6.69 2.44
N ASP A 313 21.29 -6.67 3.09
CA ASP A 313 20.40 -7.82 3.22
C ASP A 313 19.28 -7.69 2.19
N LEU A 314 19.27 -8.59 1.21
CA LEU A 314 18.36 -8.57 0.07
C LEU A 314 17.33 -9.69 0.25
N ARG A 315 16.08 -9.31 0.44
CA ARG A 315 14.97 -10.27 0.52
C ARG A 315 14.33 -10.46 -0.84
N ILE A 316 14.22 -11.71 -1.28
CA ILE A 316 13.72 -12.08 -2.61
C ILE A 316 12.61 -13.12 -2.47
N GLN A 317 11.41 -12.81 -2.95
CA GLN A 317 10.30 -13.74 -2.99
C GLN A 317 10.37 -14.63 -4.24
N VAL A 318 10.26 -15.95 -4.08
CA VAL A 318 10.07 -16.88 -5.21
C VAL A 318 8.58 -17.04 -5.49
N SER A 319 8.16 -16.84 -6.73
CA SER A 319 6.75 -16.88 -7.11
C SER A 319 6.51 -17.76 -8.35
N PRO A 320 5.32 -18.37 -8.50
CA PRO A 320 4.98 -19.10 -9.72
C PRO A 320 4.98 -18.17 -10.93
N SER A 321 5.42 -18.71 -12.06
CA SER A 321 5.10 -18.11 -13.36
C SER A 321 3.60 -18.20 -13.61
N TYR A 322 2.99 -17.08 -14.01
CA TYR A 322 1.58 -17.06 -14.39
C TYR A 322 1.28 -18.10 -15.47
N ARG A 323 0.16 -18.81 -15.34
CA ARG A 323 -0.39 -19.70 -16.36
C ARG A 323 -1.90 -19.55 -16.32
N TYR A 324 -2.49 -19.16 -17.44
CA TYR A 324 -3.94 -19.02 -17.50
C TYR A 324 -4.61 -20.39 -17.49
N ASN A 325 -5.52 -20.60 -16.55
CA ASN A 325 -6.43 -21.72 -16.56
C ASN A 325 -7.86 -21.24 -16.90
N PRO A 326 -8.44 -21.65 -18.05
CA PRO A 326 -9.80 -21.28 -18.41
C PRO A 326 -10.86 -21.63 -17.36
N SER A 327 -10.66 -22.70 -16.58
CA SER A 327 -11.57 -23.12 -15.51
C SER A 327 -11.42 -22.32 -14.22
N ALA A 328 -10.33 -21.55 -14.06
CA ALA A 328 -10.17 -20.70 -12.88
C ALA A 328 -11.28 -19.66 -12.81
N ARG A 329 -11.89 -19.55 -11.62
CA ARG A 329 -12.93 -18.55 -11.30
C ARG A 329 -12.35 -17.31 -10.63
N PHE A 330 -11.12 -17.42 -10.13
CA PHE A 330 -10.40 -16.35 -9.47
C PHE A 330 -9.06 -16.07 -10.14
N LEU A 331 -8.72 -14.79 -10.24
CA LEU A 331 -7.35 -14.32 -10.36
C LEU A 331 -6.93 -13.72 -9.02
N LEU A 332 -5.86 -14.22 -8.42
CA LEU A 332 -5.21 -13.63 -7.26
C LEU A 332 -3.98 -12.84 -7.72
N VAL A 333 -4.01 -11.53 -7.50
CA VAL A 333 -2.91 -10.62 -7.84
C VAL A 333 -2.11 -10.31 -6.60
N THR A 334 -0.82 -10.63 -6.63
CA THR A 334 0.12 -10.48 -5.52
C THR A 334 1.29 -9.55 -5.91
N SER A 335 2.14 -9.23 -4.93
CA SER A 335 3.43 -8.57 -5.14
C SER A 335 4.51 -9.21 -4.26
N ALA A 336 5.77 -8.82 -4.45
CA ALA A 336 6.91 -9.20 -3.61
C ALA A 336 6.69 -8.91 -2.11
N GLN A 337 5.84 -7.91 -1.82
CA GLN A 337 5.53 -7.47 -0.47
C GLN A 337 4.25 -8.12 0.09
N SER A 338 3.53 -8.90 -0.72
CA SER A 338 2.39 -9.66 -0.23
C SER A 338 2.86 -10.79 0.70
N PRO A 339 2.32 -10.92 1.92
CA PRO A 339 2.77 -11.96 2.85
C PRO A 339 2.51 -13.37 2.30
N ASN A 340 3.56 -14.18 2.23
CA ASN A 340 3.54 -15.53 1.65
C ASN A 340 2.44 -16.41 2.25
N ASP A 341 2.37 -16.49 3.58
CA ASP A 341 1.38 -17.32 4.26
C ASP A 341 -0.05 -16.86 3.99
N PHE A 342 -0.29 -15.55 3.83
CA PHE A 342 -1.60 -15.04 3.48
C PHE A 342 -2.00 -15.46 2.07
N VAL A 343 -1.07 -15.32 1.11
CA VAL A 343 -1.28 -15.75 -0.28
C VAL A 343 -1.62 -17.24 -0.33
N LEU A 344 -0.84 -18.08 0.35
CA LEU A 344 -1.08 -19.52 0.42
C LEU A 344 -2.42 -19.85 1.08
N GLN A 345 -2.82 -19.15 2.14
CA GLN A 345 -4.13 -19.34 2.78
C GLN A 345 -5.29 -18.90 1.88
N VAL A 346 -5.16 -17.83 1.10
CA VAL A 346 -6.17 -17.43 0.10
C VAL A 346 -6.30 -18.50 -0.98
N ILE A 347 -5.18 -19.00 -1.50
CA ILE A 347 -5.17 -20.09 -2.49
C ILE A 347 -5.84 -21.33 -1.91
N LYS A 348 -5.47 -21.71 -0.68
CA LYS A 348 -6.04 -22.85 0.04
C LYS A 348 -7.55 -22.70 0.20
N PHE A 349 -8.02 -21.55 0.67
CA PHE A 349 -9.45 -21.28 0.83
C PHE A 349 -10.19 -21.42 -0.49
N ILE A 350 -9.70 -20.82 -1.58
CA ILE A 350 -10.38 -20.91 -2.87
C ILE A 350 -10.36 -22.35 -3.42
N ARG A 351 -9.23 -23.06 -3.33
CA ARG A 351 -9.08 -24.41 -3.92
C ARG A 351 -9.71 -25.51 -3.10
N LEU A 352 -9.65 -25.43 -1.78
CA LEU A 352 -10.09 -26.49 -0.88
C LEU A 352 -11.46 -26.19 -0.26
N ASP A 353 -11.66 -24.95 0.19
CA ASP A 353 -12.87 -24.58 0.95
C ASP A 353 -14.01 -24.08 0.05
N LEU A 354 -13.68 -23.50 -1.10
CA LEU A 354 -14.65 -23.20 -2.17
C LEU A 354 -14.63 -24.26 -3.29
N ASN A 355 -13.60 -25.10 -3.39
CA ASN A 355 -13.40 -26.05 -4.49
C ASN A 355 -13.45 -25.41 -5.90
N LEU A 356 -12.87 -24.22 -6.04
CA LEU A 356 -12.79 -23.46 -7.29
C LEU A 356 -11.35 -23.29 -7.76
N GLY A 357 -11.17 -23.10 -9.07
CA GLY A 357 -9.85 -22.79 -9.63
C GLY A 357 -9.42 -21.35 -9.33
N VAL A 358 -8.14 -21.17 -9.00
CA VAL A 358 -7.48 -19.87 -8.83
C VAL A 358 -6.14 -19.88 -9.56
N ASP A 359 -5.94 -18.83 -10.35
CA ASP A 359 -4.66 -18.49 -10.95
C ASP A 359 -4.00 -17.39 -10.12
N VAL A 360 -2.67 -17.39 -10.07
CA VAL A 360 -1.90 -16.38 -9.35
C VAL A 360 -1.04 -15.58 -10.31
N PHE A 361 -1.09 -14.26 -10.16
CA PHE A 361 -0.30 -13.32 -10.96
C PHE A 361 0.45 -12.37 -10.04
N ASN A 362 1.78 -12.49 -10.02
CA ASN A 362 2.62 -11.62 -9.20
C ASN A 362 3.10 -10.41 -10.02
N LEU A 363 2.63 -9.22 -9.66
CA LEU A 363 2.98 -7.98 -10.34
C LEU A 363 4.45 -7.64 -10.24
N SER A 364 5.18 -8.16 -9.25
CA SER A 364 6.62 -7.93 -9.14
C SER A 364 7.44 -8.71 -10.17
N LEU A 365 6.85 -9.69 -10.86
CA LEU A 365 7.49 -10.41 -11.97
C LEU A 365 7.32 -9.73 -13.34
N SER A 366 6.29 -8.90 -13.51
CA SER A 366 5.92 -8.30 -14.81
C SER A 366 5.94 -6.77 -14.80
N GLY A 367 5.71 -6.15 -13.64
CA GLY A 367 5.54 -4.72 -13.46
C GLY A 367 4.28 -4.12 -14.07
N SER A 368 3.42 -4.96 -14.63
CA SER A 368 2.17 -4.54 -15.27
C SER A 368 1.19 -5.72 -15.35
N PHE A 369 -0.05 -5.47 -15.72
CA PHE A 369 -1.04 -6.52 -15.98
C PHE A 369 -0.89 -7.21 -17.35
N LYS A 370 0.26 -7.07 -18.01
CA LYS A 370 0.57 -7.81 -19.23
C LYS A 370 1.40 -9.05 -18.91
N ASP A 371 1.05 -10.20 -19.48
CA ASP A 371 1.91 -11.37 -19.42
C ASP A 371 3.20 -11.05 -20.20
N PRO A 372 4.39 -11.13 -19.58
CA PRO A 372 5.64 -10.78 -20.24
C PRO A 372 5.94 -11.63 -21.48
N ARG A 373 5.34 -12.82 -21.60
CA ARG A 373 5.51 -13.74 -22.74
C ARG A 373 4.61 -13.39 -23.91
N THR A 374 3.33 -13.18 -23.66
CA THR A 374 2.34 -12.97 -24.72
C THR A 374 2.06 -11.50 -24.98
N GLN A 375 2.47 -10.62 -24.06
CA GLN A 375 2.15 -9.18 -24.04
C GLN A 375 0.63 -8.88 -23.99
N GLN A 376 -0.18 -9.89 -23.69
CA GLN A 376 -1.63 -9.76 -23.55
C GLN A 376 -1.98 -9.36 -22.13
N ASP A 377 -3.07 -8.59 -21.99
CA ASP A 377 -3.63 -8.24 -20.69
C ASP A 377 -4.19 -9.49 -20.00
N VAL A 378 -3.64 -9.82 -18.83
CA VAL A 378 -4.05 -11.00 -18.07
C VAL A 378 -5.46 -10.85 -17.52
N LEU A 379 -5.94 -9.62 -17.28
CA LEU A 379 -7.25 -9.35 -16.71
C LEU A 379 -8.38 -9.68 -17.69
N ALA A 380 -8.12 -9.55 -18.99
CA ALA A 380 -9.08 -9.86 -20.07
C ALA A 380 -9.59 -11.31 -19.98
N ASN A 381 -8.75 -12.23 -19.51
CA ASN A 381 -9.06 -13.66 -19.35
C ASN A 381 -10.06 -13.96 -18.22
N TYR A 382 -10.42 -12.95 -17.41
CA TYR A 382 -11.30 -13.05 -16.26
C TYR A 382 -12.56 -12.16 -16.39
N ALA A 383 -12.97 -11.86 -17.62
CA ALA A 383 -14.28 -11.28 -17.91
C ALA A 383 -15.41 -12.16 -17.31
N GLY A 384 -16.29 -11.55 -16.50
CA GLY A 384 -17.38 -12.25 -15.80
C GLY A 384 -16.93 -13.16 -14.64
N LYS A 385 -15.70 -12.98 -14.14
CA LYS A 385 -15.11 -13.77 -13.03
C LYS A 385 -14.71 -12.86 -11.84
N SER A 386 -13.96 -13.38 -10.88
CA SER A 386 -13.51 -12.63 -9.70
C SER A 386 -12.02 -12.31 -9.78
N ILE A 387 -11.64 -11.07 -9.46
CA ILE A 387 -10.24 -10.63 -9.40
C ILE A 387 -9.99 -10.08 -7.99
N ILE A 388 -9.03 -10.70 -7.29
CA ILE A 388 -8.60 -10.32 -5.95
C ILE A 388 -7.22 -9.67 -6.10
N ILE A 389 -7.06 -8.45 -5.61
CA ILE A 389 -5.80 -7.73 -5.62
C ILE A 389 -5.39 -7.46 -4.19
N LEU A 390 -4.22 -7.96 -3.79
CA LEU A 390 -3.61 -7.60 -2.52
C LEU A 390 -3.09 -6.17 -2.64
N GLY A 391 -3.76 -5.23 -1.98
CA GLY A 391 -3.56 -3.78 -2.12
C GLY A 391 -2.37 -3.23 -1.34
N ASN A 392 -1.49 -4.10 -0.83
CA ASN A 392 -0.26 -3.69 -0.17
C ASN A 392 0.67 -2.99 -1.17
N THR A 393 1.39 -1.98 -0.69
CA THR A 393 2.39 -1.26 -1.48
C THR A 393 3.51 -2.22 -1.91
N MET A 394 4.07 -1.97 -3.10
CA MET A 394 5.22 -2.71 -3.63
C MET A 394 6.31 -1.74 -4.08
N ASN A 395 7.57 -2.15 -3.91
CA ASN A 395 8.72 -1.49 -4.51
C ASN A 395 8.69 -1.75 -6.02
N TYR A 396 8.55 -0.69 -6.81
CA TYR A 396 8.37 -0.76 -8.25
C TYR A 396 9.73 -0.73 -8.96
N PHE A 397 10.47 -1.84 -8.86
CA PHE A 397 11.81 -2.01 -9.44
C PHE A 397 12.77 -0.87 -9.11
N GLN A 398 12.76 -0.41 -7.85
CA GLN A 398 13.57 0.70 -7.35
C GLN A 398 13.21 2.08 -7.93
N ASN A 399 12.07 2.21 -8.63
CA ASN A 399 11.51 3.48 -9.11
C ASN A 399 10.43 4.05 -8.17
N GLY A 400 10.64 3.85 -6.87
CA GLY A 400 9.71 4.21 -5.81
C GLY A 400 8.66 3.13 -5.53
N VAL A 401 7.60 3.54 -4.85
CA VAL A 401 6.53 2.66 -4.38
C VAL A 401 5.30 2.80 -5.29
N ARG A 402 4.59 1.70 -5.51
CA ARG A 402 3.30 1.66 -6.23
C ARG A 402 2.30 0.81 -5.47
N GLU A 403 1.02 1.11 -5.64
CA GLU A 403 -0.06 0.20 -5.25
C GLU A 403 -0.56 -0.58 -6.46
N PRO A 404 -0.83 -1.89 -6.35
CA PRO A 404 -1.24 -2.72 -7.47
C PRO A 404 -2.38 -2.18 -8.33
N TYR A 405 -3.40 -1.55 -7.73
CA TYR A 405 -4.53 -0.99 -8.47
C TYR A 405 -4.16 0.30 -9.23
N GLU A 406 -3.03 0.94 -8.94
CA GLU A 406 -2.54 2.10 -9.70
C GLU A 406 -2.09 1.70 -11.10
N LEU A 407 -1.66 0.45 -11.26
CA LEU A 407 -1.25 -0.15 -12.53
C LEU A 407 -2.44 -0.64 -13.39
N LEU A 408 -3.67 -0.50 -12.90
CA LEU A 408 -4.87 -0.81 -13.67
C LEU A 408 -5.19 0.30 -14.67
N GLU A 409 -5.46 -0.10 -15.92
CA GLU A 409 -6.04 0.77 -16.93
C GLU A 409 -7.53 0.98 -16.65
N ALA A 410 -7.96 2.24 -16.54
CA ALA A 410 -9.33 2.59 -16.19
C ALA A 410 -10.35 2.09 -17.24
N GLY A 411 -10.06 2.24 -18.53
CA GLY A 411 -10.95 1.82 -19.62
C GLY A 411 -11.14 0.30 -19.68
N HIS A 412 -10.03 -0.45 -19.54
CA HIS A 412 -10.10 -1.91 -19.51
C HIS A 412 -10.82 -2.42 -18.26
N THR A 413 -10.50 -1.85 -17.09
CA THR A 413 -11.17 -2.19 -15.82
C THR A 413 -12.67 -1.90 -15.88
N PHE A 414 -13.07 -0.76 -16.47
CA PHE A 414 -14.48 -0.43 -16.70
C PHE A 414 -15.19 -1.48 -17.55
N THR A 415 -14.53 -1.94 -18.63
CA THR A 415 -15.08 -2.96 -19.53
C THR A 415 -15.28 -4.30 -18.82
N LEU A 416 -14.33 -4.72 -17.99
CA LEU A 416 -14.43 -5.93 -17.18
C LEU A 416 -15.58 -5.84 -16.16
N LEU A 417 -15.66 -4.72 -15.44
CA LEU A 417 -16.75 -4.47 -14.49
C LEU A 417 -18.12 -4.51 -15.18
N LYS A 418 -18.25 -3.92 -16.39
CA LYS A 418 -19.46 -4.02 -17.22
C LYS A 418 -19.77 -5.45 -17.69
N ALA A 419 -18.74 -6.27 -17.92
CA ALA A 419 -18.89 -7.69 -18.24
C ALA A 419 -19.24 -8.57 -17.01
N GLY A 420 -19.42 -7.97 -15.83
CA GLY A 420 -19.75 -8.68 -14.59
C GLY A 420 -18.55 -9.24 -13.85
N THR A 421 -17.32 -8.82 -14.19
CA THR A 421 -16.14 -9.12 -13.38
C THR A 421 -16.21 -8.33 -12.07
N ASN A 422 -15.91 -8.99 -10.95
CA ASN A 422 -15.89 -8.34 -9.64
C ASN A 422 -14.47 -8.16 -9.15
N PHE A 423 -14.18 -7.01 -8.55
CA PHE A 423 -12.88 -6.70 -7.97
C PHE A 423 -12.95 -6.61 -6.44
N LEU A 424 -11.97 -7.24 -5.78
CA LEU A 424 -11.70 -7.05 -4.35
C LEU A 424 -10.27 -6.56 -4.16
N ILE A 425 -10.14 -5.37 -3.58
CA ILE A 425 -8.86 -4.83 -3.13
C ILE A 425 -8.72 -5.14 -1.64
N VAL A 426 -7.78 -6.00 -1.28
CA VAL A 426 -7.55 -6.40 0.12
C VAL A 426 -6.52 -5.48 0.74
N ALA A 427 -6.85 -4.84 1.86
CA ALA A 427 -5.94 -3.98 2.63
C ALA A 427 -5.19 -2.92 1.76
N PRO A 428 -5.91 -2.03 1.04
CA PRO A 428 -5.27 -0.98 0.26
C PRO A 428 -4.48 -0.01 1.15
N GLY A 429 -3.25 0.32 0.74
CA GLY A 429 -2.39 1.29 1.46
C GLY A 429 -2.92 2.73 1.43
N ASN A 430 -3.51 3.17 0.31
CA ASN A 430 -3.96 4.55 0.11
C ASN A 430 -5.43 4.63 -0.33
N MET A 431 -6.32 4.70 0.65
CA MET A 431 -7.76 4.80 0.40
C MET A 431 -8.17 6.03 -0.44
N ARG A 432 -7.43 7.14 -0.34
CA ARG A 432 -7.74 8.37 -1.11
C ARG A 432 -7.44 8.17 -2.59
N SER A 433 -6.29 7.58 -2.92
CA SER A 433 -5.91 7.23 -4.30
C SER A 433 -6.92 6.24 -4.89
N LEU A 434 -7.27 5.19 -4.14
CA LEU A 434 -8.26 4.19 -4.56
C LEU A 434 -9.64 4.79 -4.86
N LYS A 435 -10.15 5.68 -3.99
CA LYS A 435 -11.41 6.41 -4.24
C LYS A 435 -11.32 7.30 -5.48
N GLY A 436 -10.19 7.96 -5.70
CA GLY A 436 -9.92 8.74 -6.91
C GLY A 436 -9.96 7.87 -8.17
N PHE A 437 -9.35 6.69 -8.12
CA PHE A 437 -9.41 5.72 -9.22
C PHE A 437 -10.83 5.23 -9.50
N ALA A 438 -11.57 4.83 -8.46
CA ALA A 438 -12.96 4.42 -8.61
C ALA A 438 -13.87 5.53 -9.17
N HIS A 439 -13.56 6.81 -8.89
CA HIS A 439 -14.26 7.92 -9.51
C HIS A 439 -14.03 7.94 -11.04
N LEU A 440 -12.79 7.75 -11.49
CA LEU A 440 -12.45 7.63 -12.92
C LEU A 440 -13.16 6.44 -13.58
N LEU A 441 -13.34 5.31 -12.86
CA LEU A 441 -14.09 4.15 -13.34
C LEU A 441 -15.60 4.43 -13.41
N SER A 442 -16.14 5.19 -12.46
CA SER A 442 -17.57 5.45 -12.37
C SER A 442 -18.10 6.33 -13.51
N VAL A 443 -17.22 7.19 -14.05
CA VAL A 443 -17.51 8.12 -15.15
C VAL A 443 -16.55 7.83 -16.31
N PRO A 444 -16.88 6.89 -17.21
CA PRO A 444 -16.06 6.65 -18.38
C PRO A 444 -16.05 7.90 -19.25
N VAL A 445 -14.87 8.30 -19.73
CA VAL A 445 -14.81 9.29 -20.78
C VAL A 445 -14.53 8.59 -22.10
N PRO A 446 -15.48 8.58 -23.04
CA PRO A 446 -15.24 7.99 -24.34
C PRO A 446 -14.11 8.69 -25.09
N SER A 447 -13.25 7.88 -25.70
CA SER A 447 -12.26 8.35 -26.66
C SER A 447 -12.99 8.90 -27.90
N PRO A 448 -12.54 10.01 -28.51
CA PRO A 448 -13.22 10.62 -29.66
C PRO A 448 -13.28 9.75 -30.94
N SER A 449 -12.70 8.53 -30.94
CA SER A 449 -12.57 7.68 -32.13
C SER A 449 -13.55 6.51 -32.26
N THR A 450 -14.46 6.27 -31.31
CA THR A 450 -15.28 5.04 -31.32
C THR A 450 -16.65 5.20 -31.98
N GLY A 451 -16.74 4.72 -33.22
CA GLY A 451 -17.95 4.15 -33.81
C GLY A 451 -18.67 4.99 -34.89
N PRO A 452 -19.33 4.34 -35.88
CA PRO A 452 -20.12 5.05 -36.89
C PRO A 452 -21.24 5.83 -36.20
N GLN A 453 -21.23 7.16 -36.37
CA GLN A 453 -22.28 8.03 -35.86
C GLN A 453 -23.61 7.65 -36.52
N LYS A 454 -24.47 6.93 -35.79
CA LYS A 454 -25.91 6.95 -36.07
C LYS A 454 -26.38 8.40 -36.03
N THR A 455 -27.39 8.72 -36.83
CA THR A 455 -28.00 10.06 -36.81
C THR A 455 -28.33 10.45 -35.36
N PRO A 456 -27.81 11.58 -34.85
CA PRO A 456 -27.96 11.94 -33.46
C PRO A 456 -29.44 12.08 -33.11
N PRO A 457 -29.91 11.54 -31.97
CA PRO A 457 -31.30 11.67 -31.55
C PRO A 457 -31.73 13.13 -31.49
N GLY A 458 -32.97 13.39 -31.91
CA GLY A 458 -33.56 14.73 -31.93
C GLY A 458 -34.14 15.19 -30.58
N SER A 459 -34.34 14.26 -29.64
CA SER A 459 -34.93 14.53 -28.33
C SER A 459 -34.39 13.60 -27.23
N VAL A 460 -34.55 14.01 -25.96
CA VAL A 460 -34.22 13.19 -24.78
C VAL A 460 -35.00 11.87 -24.79
N LYS A 461 -36.24 11.86 -25.27
CA LYS A 461 -37.05 10.63 -25.37
C LYS A 461 -36.45 9.61 -26.32
N ASP A 462 -35.80 10.08 -27.38
CA ASP A 462 -35.11 9.20 -28.34
C ASP A 462 -33.84 8.63 -27.71
N VAL A 463 -33.11 9.42 -26.92
CA VAL A 463 -31.98 8.93 -26.10
C VAL A 463 -32.44 7.81 -25.16
N VAL A 464 -33.53 8.03 -24.41
CA VAL A 464 -34.08 7.02 -23.49
C VAL A 464 -34.53 5.75 -24.23
N ARG A 465 -35.12 5.90 -25.42
CA ARG A 465 -35.53 4.76 -26.27
C ARG A 465 -34.31 3.99 -26.77
N GLU A 466 -33.28 4.69 -27.21
CA GLU A 466 -32.03 4.09 -27.67
C GLU A 466 -31.35 3.32 -26.53
N LEU A 467 -31.25 3.91 -25.33
CA LEU A 467 -30.71 3.29 -24.11
C LEU A 467 -31.46 2.03 -23.65
N ASN A 468 -32.74 1.88 -24.03
CA ASN A 468 -33.52 0.66 -23.80
C ASN A 468 -33.24 -0.43 -24.83
N SER A 469 -32.84 -0.05 -26.06
CA SER A 469 -32.61 -0.97 -27.17
C SER A 469 -31.17 -1.47 -27.28
N THR A 470 -30.20 -0.71 -26.76
CA THR A 470 -28.78 -1.05 -26.86
C THR A 470 -28.31 -1.88 -25.67
N SER A 471 -27.72 -3.04 -25.94
CA SER A 471 -27.09 -3.90 -24.93
C SER A 471 -25.66 -3.48 -24.54
N HIS A 472 -25.13 -2.38 -25.09
CA HIS A 472 -23.73 -1.99 -24.94
C HIS A 472 -23.54 -0.50 -24.60
N SER A 473 -22.36 -0.20 -24.02
CA SER A 473 -21.90 1.13 -23.60
C SER A 473 -22.06 2.15 -24.73
N ALA A 474 -23.19 2.86 -24.71
CA ALA A 474 -23.55 3.81 -25.74
C ALA A 474 -23.16 5.21 -25.27
N VAL A 475 -22.27 5.84 -26.03
CA VAL A 475 -22.15 7.29 -26.03
C VAL A 475 -23.20 7.79 -26.98
N ILE A 476 -24.20 8.48 -26.45
CA ILE A 476 -25.29 9.03 -27.26
C ILE A 476 -25.10 10.53 -27.34
N THR A 477 -24.93 11.06 -28.55
CA THR A 477 -24.81 12.51 -28.77
C THR A 477 -26.17 13.09 -29.11
N LEU A 478 -26.73 13.88 -28.18
CA LEU A 478 -27.97 14.62 -28.36
C LEU A 478 -27.68 16.00 -28.94
N GLY A 479 -28.23 16.29 -30.13
CA GLY A 479 -28.15 17.61 -30.74
C GLY A 479 -29.08 18.61 -30.04
N VAL A 480 -28.55 19.77 -29.63
CA VAL A 480 -29.31 20.83 -28.96
C VAL A 480 -29.41 22.06 -29.86
N LYS A 481 -30.64 22.41 -30.26
CA LYS A 481 -30.91 23.63 -31.04
C LYS A 481 -31.20 24.79 -30.10
N LYS A 482 -30.62 25.96 -30.37
CA LYS A 482 -30.90 27.19 -29.62
C LYS A 482 -32.40 27.52 -29.63
N LYS A 483 -33.02 27.72 -28.46
CA LYS A 483 -34.42 28.17 -28.34
C LYS A 483 -34.53 29.67 -28.62
N MET A 484 -35.66 30.10 -29.18
CA MET A 484 -35.98 31.52 -29.37
C MET A 484 -35.94 32.21 -27.99
N LEU A 485 -35.19 33.32 -27.85
CA LEU A 485 -34.99 34.09 -26.61
C LEU A 485 -34.05 33.50 -25.53
N GLN A 486 -33.41 32.34 -25.74
CA GLN A 486 -32.40 31.80 -24.81
C GLN A 486 -31.01 31.74 -25.44
N SER A 487 -29.95 31.89 -24.64
CA SER A 487 -28.59 31.57 -25.10
C SER A 487 -28.46 30.08 -25.34
N LEU A 488 -27.49 29.69 -26.18
CA LEU A 488 -27.25 28.28 -26.47
C LEU A 488 -26.87 27.54 -25.18
N ASP A 489 -26.00 28.12 -24.34
CA ASP A 489 -25.57 27.52 -23.07
C ASP A 489 -26.73 27.29 -22.09
N LYS A 490 -27.65 28.26 -21.96
CA LYS A 490 -28.87 28.09 -21.15
C LYS A 490 -29.76 26.99 -21.71
N THR A 491 -29.83 26.87 -23.04
CA THR A 491 -30.61 25.81 -23.70
C THR A 491 -29.98 24.44 -23.46
N ILE A 492 -28.65 24.35 -23.53
CA ILE A 492 -27.86 23.13 -23.27
C ILE A 492 -28.04 22.70 -21.82
N ALA A 493 -27.88 23.61 -20.85
CA ALA A 493 -28.08 23.33 -19.43
C ALA A 493 -29.51 22.83 -19.16
N SER A 494 -30.54 23.55 -19.64
CA SER A 494 -31.93 23.11 -19.48
C SER A 494 -32.22 21.75 -20.14
N THR A 495 -31.58 21.45 -21.27
CA THR A 495 -31.73 20.14 -21.93
C THR A 495 -30.98 19.05 -21.16
N ALA A 496 -29.82 19.35 -20.58
CA ALA A 496 -29.07 18.45 -19.72
C ALA A 496 -29.85 18.10 -18.45
N ASP A 497 -30.46 19.09 -17.79
CA ASP A 497 -31.31 18.89 -16.62
C ASP A 497 -32.52 18.01 -16.96
N SER A 498 -33.18 18.29 -18.10
CA SER A 498 -34.31 17.47 -18.57
C SER A 498 -33.89 16.03 -18.93
N ALA A 499 -32.69 15.87 -19.51
CA ALA A 499 -32.12 14.56 -19.77
C ALA A 499 -31.81 13.81 -18.47
N GLN A 500 -31.18 14.48 -17.51
CA GLN A 500 -30.91 13.95 -16.18
C GLN A 500 -32.21 13.48 -15.51
N GLU A 501 -33.24 14.30 -15.50
CA GLU A 501 -34.53 13.95 -14.90
C GLU A 501 -35.11 12.69 -15.58
N GLN A 502 -35.34 12.70 -16.89
CA GLN A 502 -35.95 11.57 -17.60
C GLN A 502 -35.14 10.27 -17.49
N ILE A 503 -33.81 10.35 -17.58
CA ILE A 503 -32.92 9.19 -17.48
C ILE A 503 -32.94 8.64 -16.05
N SER A 504 -32.86 9.49 -15.02
CA SER A 504 -32.91 9.06 -13.62
C SER A 504 -34.27 8.45 -13.24
N GLU A 505 -35.35 8.94 -13.85
CA GLU A 505 -36.68 8.38 -13.68
C GLU A 505 -36.82 7.00 -14.32
N THR A 506 -36.24 6.80 -15.51
CA THR A 506 -36.35 5.56 -16.30
C THR A 506 -35.38 4.49 -15.82
N PHE A 507 -34.16 4.86 -15.45
CA PHE A 507 -33.05 3.95 -15.16
C PHE A 507 -32.40 4.22 -13.80
N PRO A 508 -33.14 4.02 -12.69
CA PRO A 508 -32.69 4.44 -11.36
C PRO A 508 -31.50 3.68 -10.77
N LEU A 509 -31.03 2.62 -11.43
CA LEU A 509 -29.87 1.82 -11.02
C LEU A 509 -28.67 1.92 -11.97
N ARG A 510 -28.85 2.52 -13.15
CA ARG A 510 -27.77 2.72 -14.13
C ARG A 510 -27.22 4.13 -13.95
N ARG A 511 -25.91 4.28 -13.95
CA ARG A 511 -25.30 5.60 -13.85
C ARG A 511 -25.11 6.22 -15.22
N PHE A 512 -25.32 7.52 -15.31
CA PHE A 512 -25.06 8.28 -16.52
C PHE A 512 -24.29 9.55 -16.22
N THR A 513 -23.52 9.99 -17.20
CA THR A 513 -22.90 11.30 -17.22
C THR A 513 -23.44 12.06 -18.42
N VAL A 514 -23.95 13.26 -18.18
CA VAL A 514 -24.41 14.18 -19.22
C VAL A 514 -23.39 15.30 -19.29
N ALA A 515 -22.63 15.35 -20.38
CA ALA A 515 -21.56 16.31 -20.57
C ALA A 515 -21.80 17.16 -21.82
N THR A 516 -21.45 18.44 -21.74
CA THR A 516 -21.42 19.32 -22.90
C THR A 516 -20.24 18.95 -23.80
N CYS A 517 -20.48 18.84 -25.11
CA CYS A 517 -19.46 18.45 -26.09
C CYS A 517 -19.32 19.50 -27.20
N ASP A 518 -18.07 19.75 -27.59
CA ASP A 518 -17.75 20.60 -28.73
C ASP A 518 -18.05 19.85 -30.03
N THR A 519 -19.03 20.35 -30.79
CA THR A 519 -19.42 19.84 -32.11
C THR A 519 -18.35 20.05 -33.18
N ALA A 520 -17.28 20.80 -32.90
CA ALA A 520 -16.36 21.33 -33.90
C ALA A 520 -15.15 20.45 -34.26
N ALA A 521 -14.86 19.36 -33.52
CA ALA A 521 -13.61 18.62 -33.67
C ALA A 521 -13.68 17.32 -34.50
N ALA A 522 -14.85 16.92 -35.02
CA ALA A 522 -15.05 15.55 -35.52
C ALA A 522 -15.36 15.39 -37.02
N VAL A 523 -15.21 16.42 -37.86
CA VAL A 523 -15.36 16.25 -39.32
C VAL A 523 -14.20 16.93 -40.06
N PRO A 524 -13.18 16.20 -40.55
CA PRO A 524 -12.30 16.73 -41.58
C PRO A 524 -13.14 16.85 -42.86
N ASN A 525 -13.57 18.08 -43.16
CA ASN A 525 -14.32 18.41 -44.37
C ASN A 525 -13.42 18.21 -45.60
N THR A 526 -13.54 17.07 -46.26
CA THR A 526 -13.21 16.93 -47.67
C THR A 526 -14.35 17.48 -48.51
N SER A 527 -14.32 18.77 -48.84
CA SER A 527 -14.63 19.29 -50.18
C SER A 527 -14.70 20.82 -50.19
N SER A 528 -14.06 21.34 -51.23
CA SER A 528 -13.85 22.73 -51.62
C SER A 528 -15.15 23.49 -51.96
N THR A 529 -15.26 24.74 -51.51
CA THR A 529 -15.44 25.97 -52.33
C THR A 529 -16.03 27.08 -51.45
N GLY A 530 -15.42 28.26 -51.52
CA GLY A 530 -15.77 29.38 -50.66
C GLY A 530 -17.17 29.93 -50.93
N LYS A 531 -18.05 29.88 -49.92
CA LYS A 531 -18.91 30.99 -49.46
C LYS A 531 -19.81 30.54 -48.29
N LYS A 532 -19.80 31.37 -47.23
CA LYS A 532 -20.70 31.41 -46.05
C LYS A 532 -20.45 30.40 -44.90
N ALA A 533 -19.40 30.68 -44.13
CA ALA A 533 -19.14 30.11 -42.79
C ALA A 533 -19.92 30.78 -41.64
N ALA A 534 -21.16 31.25 -41.85
CA ALA A 534 -21.92 32.06 -40.88
C ALA A 534 -23.12 31.36 -40.21
N VAL A 535 -23.27 30.03 -40.33
CA VAL A 535 -24.45 29.29 -39.81
C VAL A 535 -24.11 28.32 -38.66
N ALA A 536 -22.83 28.18 -38.28
CA ALA A 536 -22.41 27.22 -37.26
C ALA A 536 -22.78 27.61 -35.80
N GLU A 537 -23.19 28.86 -35.51
CA GLU A 537 -23.44 29.35 -34.15
C GLU A 537 -24.77 28.91 -33.49
N LYS A 538 -25.60 28.08 -34.13
CA LYS A 538 -26.97 27.80 -33.65
C LYS A 538 -27.22 26.43 -33.00
N THR A 539 -26.21 25.56 -32.95
CA THR A 539 -26.38 24.18 -32.47
C THR A 539 -25.26 23.75 -31.53
N GLY A 540 -25.64 23.22 -30.36
CA GLY A 540 -24.74 22.57 -29.41
C GLY A 540 -24.97 21.06 -29.35
N SER A 541 -24.17 20.35 -28.57
CA SER A 541 -24.36 18.92 -28.34
C SER A 541 -24.14 18.51 -26.89
N LEU A 542 -24.90 17.50 -26.47
CA LEU A 542 -24.75 16.82 -25.18
C LEU A 542 -24.35 15.38 -25.43
N ALA A 543 -23.30 14.90 -24.76
CA ALA A 543 -23.00 13.48 -24.69
C ALA A 543 -23.65 12.89 -23.45
N VAL A 544 -24.46 11.85 -23.65
CA VAL A 544 -24.98 10.99 -22.59
C VAL A 544 -24.14 9.73 -22.60
N VAL A 545 -23.38 9.51 -21.53
CA VAL A 545 -22.47 8.37 -21.39
C VAL A 545 -22.94 7.50 -20.25
N GLU A 546 -23.16 6.21 -20.52
CA GLU A 546 -23.48 5.25 -19.48
C GLU A 546 -22.22 4.84 -18.69
N GLY A 547 -22.25 5.05 -17.38
CA GLY A 547 -21.21 4.62 -16.42
C GLY A 547 -21.50 3.25 -15.81
N LEU A 548 -20.77 2.90 -14.75
CA LEU A 548 -20.97 1.64 -14.01
C LEU A 548 -22.30 1.64 -13.26
N GLY A 549 -23.02 0.52 -13.26
CA GLY A 549 -24.27 0.38 -12.52
C GLY A 549 -24.04 0.36 -11.00
N HIS A 550 -25.09 0.62 -10.22
CA HIS A 550 -25.02 0.52 -8.75
C HIS A 550 -24.82 -0.92 -8.25
N ASP A 551 -25.05 -1.92 -9.11
CA ASP A 551 -24.84 -3.35 -8.90
C ASP A 551 -23.41 -3.81 -9.17
N THR A 552 -22.56 -2.93 -9.72
CA THR A 552 -21.16 -3.24 -10.05
C THR A 552 -20.32 -3.39 -8.79
N LYS A 553 -19.56 -4.49 -8.66
CA LYS A 553 -18.69 -4.73 -7.51
C LYS A 553 -17.24 -4.36 -7.76
N PHE A 554 -16.85 -3.25 -7.15
CA PHE A 554 -15.47 -2.90 -6.95
C PHE A 554 -15.29 -2.53 -5.48
N VAL A 555 -14.85 -3.51 -4.70
CA VAL A 555 -14.92 -3.50 -3.24
C VAL A 555 -13.53 -3.46 -2.64
N ALA A 556 -13.36 -2.73 -1.53
CA ALA A 556 -12.16 -2.75 -0.72
C ALA A 556 -12.45 -3.38 0.65
N SER A 557 -11.64 -4.38 1.02
CA SER A 557 -11.55 -4.90 2.39
C SER A 557 -10.69 -3.93 3.21
N LEU A 558 -11.20 -3.49 4.37
CA LEU A 558 -10.55 -2.50 5.22
C LEU A 558 -9.75 -3.14 6.37
N GLN A 559 -9.80 -4.48 6.49
CA GLN A 559 -9.02 -5.17 7.50
C GLN A 559 -7.55 -5.23 7.07
N PRO A 560 -6.60 -4.70 7.87
CA PRO A 560 -5.18 -4.81 7.55
C PRO A 560 -4.74 -6.28 7.60
N ILE A 561 -3.74 -6.63 6.79
CA ILE A 561 -3.08 -7.93 6.89
C ILE A 561 -2.05 -7.83 8.02
N PRO A 562 -2.15 -8.63 9.10
CA PRO A 562 -1.19 -8.57 10.20
C PRO A 562 0.23 -8.91 9.72
N VAL A 563 1.23 -8.13 10.12
CA VAL A 563 2.63 -8.31 9.68
C VAL A 563 3.26 -9.57 10.30
N GLU A 564 3.03 -9.81 11.58
CA GLU A 564 3.68 -10.91 12.32
C GLU A 564 3.05 -12.28 12.06
N LYS A 565 1.71 -12.33 11.95
CA LYS A 565 0.94 -13.55 11.73
C LYS A 565 -0.14 -13.29 10.68
N PRO A 566 0.24 -13.28 9.40
CA PRO A 566 -0.66 -13.01 8.30
C PRO A 566 -1.63 -14.19 8.10
N VAL A 567 -2.70 -14.23 8.91
CA VAL A 567 -3.75 -15.26 8.87
C VAL A 567 -4.95 -14.77 8.05
N LEU A 568 -5.50 -15.65 7.23
CA LEU A 568 -6.76 -15.40 6.53
C LEU A 568 -7.93 -15.47 7.52
N SER A 569 -8.44 -14.30 7.90
CA SER A 569 -9.60 -14.17 8.78
C SER A 569 -10.90 -14.65 8.13
N GLU A 570 -11.88 -15.04 8.94
CA GLU A 570 -13.26 -15.32 8.49
C GLU A 570 -13.86 -14.11 7.74
N TYR A 571 -13.49 -12.90 8.14
CA TYR A 571 -13.83 -11.67 7.43
C TYR A 571 -13.32 -11.69 5.99
N ASN A 572 -12.03 -11.96 5.77
CA ASN A 572 -11.48 -12.00 4.41
C ASN A 572 -12.04 -13.18 3.61
N MET A 573 -12.33 -14.33 4.24
CA MET A 573 -13.05 -15.44 3.60
C MET A 573 -14.45 -15.03 3.11
N ALA A 574 -15.20 -14.30 3.94
CA ALA A 574 -16.51 -13.78 3.58
C ALA A 574 -16.41 -12.75 2.44
N MET A 575 -15.41 -11.87 2.47
CA MET A 575 -15.15 -10.90 1.40
C MET A 575 -14.74 -11.56 0.09
N ILE A 576 -13.89 -12.59 0.11
CA ILE A 576 -13.54 -13.37 -1.08
C ILE A 576 -14.80 -14.02 -1.66
N THR A 577 -15.62 -14.66 -0.82
CA THR A 577 -16.89 -15.27 -1.23
C THR A 577 -17.86 -14.24 -1.84
N HIS A 578 -17.90 -13.04 -1.27
CA HIS A 578 -18.72 -11.92 -1.77
C HIS A 578 -18.37 -11.48 -3.20
N THR A 579 -17.15 -11.73 -3.66
CA THR A 579 -16.71 -11.38 -5.02
C THR A 579 -17.18 -12.34 -6.09
N LEU A 580 -17.76 -13.49 -5.75
CA LEU A 580 -18.33 -14.37 -6.77
C LEU A 580 -19.38 -13.60 -7.60
N PRO A 581 -19.49 -13.85 -8.92
CA PRO A 581 -20.55 -13.27 -9.73
C PRO A 581 -21.92 -13.51 -9.07
N PHE A 582 -22.77 -12.49 -9.01
CA PHE A 582 -24.02 -12.57 -8.25
C PHE A 582 -24.94 -13.71 -8.73
N LYS A 583 -24.97 -13.96 -10.05
CA LYS A 583 -25.65 -15.11 -10.65
C LYS A 583 -25.15 -16.44 -10.08
N ASP A 584 -23.83 -16.60 -9.94
CA ASP A 584 -23.21 -17.79 -9.38
C ASP A 584 -23.58 -17.93 -7.89
N GLN A 585 -23.57 -16.83 -7.14
CA GLN A 585 -24.02 -16.82 -5.74
C GLN A 585 -25.48 -17.26 -5.60
N CYS A 586 -26.37 -16.81 -6.48
CA CYS A 586 -27.78 -17.21 -6.46
C CYS A 586 -27.94 -18.72 -6.73
N GLY A 587 -27.23 -19.26 -7.72
CA GLY A 587 -27.23 -20.70 -7.99
C GLY A 587 -26.75 -21.50 -6.78
N ILE A 588 -25.61 -21.10 -6.20
CA ILE A 588 -25.05 -21.72 -4.99
C ILE A 588 -26.05 -21.64 -3.84
N PHE A 589 -26.62 -20.47 -3.58
CA PHE A 589 -27.59 -20.26 -2.51
C PHE A 589 -28.80 -21.19 -2.63
N TRP A 590 -29.36 -21.32 -3.84
CA TRP A 590 -30.53 -22.18 -4.04
C TRP A 590 -30.20 -23.67 -3.97
N ASN A 591 -28.98 -24.09 -4.29
CA ASN A 591 -28.51 -25.45 -4.07
C ASN A 591 -28.28 -25.77 -2.58
N LEU A 592 -27.93 -24.74 -1.79
CA LEU A 592 -27.77 -24.81 -0.34
C LEU A 592 -29.10 -24.66 0.42
N ALA A 593 -30.11 -24.02 -0.18
CA ALA A 593 -31.41 -23.81 0.45
C ALA A 593 -32.06 -25.16 0.76
N GLY A 594 -32.43 -25.37 2.03
CA GLY A 594 -32.97 -26.65 2.46
C GLY A 594 -31.91 -27.65 2.95
N ARG A 595 -30.64 -27.26 3.10
CA ARG A 595 -29.58 -28.13 3.61
C ARG A 595 -28.96 -27.62 4.91
N ASP A 596 -28.49 -28.55 5.74
CA ASP A 596 -27.64 -28.19 6.88
C ASP A 596 -26.27 -27.75 6.35
N THR A 597 -25.82 -26.59 6.79
CA THR A 597 -24.57 -25.96 6.35
C THR A 597 -23.55 -25.85 7.48
N SER A 598 -23.89 -26.32 8.69
CA SER A 598 -23.07 -26.16 9.90
C SER A 598 -21.71 -26.87 9.81
N SER A 599 -21.65 -28.00 9.11
CA SER A 599 -20.43 -28.79 8.87
C SER A 599 -19.86 -28.64 7.45
N GLY A 600 -20.40 -27.73 6.65
CA GLY A 600 -20.12 -27.62 5.23
C GLY A 600 -20.96 -28.57 4.37
N VAL A 601 -20.94 -28.38 3.05
CA VAL A 601 -21.78 -29.12 2.09
C VAL A 601 -20.93 -29.64 0.94
N SER A 602 -21.18 -30.86 0.45
CA SER A 602 -20.48 -31.39 -0.73
C SER A 602 -20.40 -30.38 -1.88
N SER A 603 -19.20 -30.17 -2.41
CA SER A 603 -18.99 -29.27 -3.55
C SER A 603 -19.75 -29.72 -4.80
N GLN A 604 -19.97 -31.03 -4.98
CA GLN A 604 -20.75 -31.54 -6.10
C GLN A 604 -22.19 -31.02 -6.03
N VAL A 605 -22.78 -31.06 -4.83
CA VAL A 605 -24.09 -30.47 -4.55
C VAL A 605 -24.11 -28.98 -4.83
N VAL A 606 -23.12 -28.25 -4.30
CA VAL A 606 -23.06 -26.79 -4.38
C VAL A 606 -23.04 -26.30 -5.82
N TYR A 607 -22.28 -26.98 -6.69
CA TYR A 607 -22.10 -26.59 -8.09
C TYR A 607 -23.02 -27.33 -9.07
N THR A 608 -24.11 -27.94 -8.59
CA THR A 608 -25.10 -28.55 -9.49
C THR A 608 -25.96 -27.54 -10.25
N GLY A 609 -26.49 -27.97 -11.40
CA GLY A 609 -27.56 -27.27 -12.10
C GLY A 609 -27.11 -26.31 -13.21
N GLY A 610 -28.07 -25.96 -14.07
CA GLY A 610 -27.87 -25.13 -15.27
C GLY A 610 -27.11 -23.82 -15.06
N PRO A 611 -27.44 -23.01 -14.03
CA PRO A 611 -26.79 -21.71 -13.82
C PRO A 611 -25.29 -21.78 -13.49
N LEU A 612 -24.77 -22.95 -13.09
CA LEU A 612 -23.39 -23.16 -12.64
C LEU A 612 -22.62 -24.12 -13.56
N GLN A 613 -23.14 -24.48 -14.74
CA GLN A 613 -22.48 -25.40 -15.68
C GLN A 613 -21.10 -24.92 -16.16
N HIS A 614 -20.85 -23.60 -16.12
CA HIS A 614 -19.55 -23.02 -16.43
C HIS A 614 -18.52 -23.18 -15.30
N ILE A 615 -18.93 -23.69 -14.13
CA ILE A 615 -18.04 -23.97 -13.01
C ILE A 615 -17.66 -25.44 -13.07
N SER A 616 -16.42 -25.69 -13.48
CA SER A 616 -15.80 -27.01 -13.29
C SER A 616 -15.20 -27.03 -11.89
N ALA A 617 -15.87 -27.73 -10.98
CA ALA A 617 -15.30 -28.05 -9.68
C ALA A 617 -13.96 -28.78 -9.90
N VAL A 618 -12.95 -28.50 -9.07
CA VAL A 618 -11.68 -29.21 -9.16
C VAL A 618 -11.96 -30.70 -8.85
N PRO A 619 -11.65 -31.63 -9.77
CA PRO A 619 -11.90 -33.04 -9.51
C PRO A 619 -11.14 -33.47 -8.26
N ALA A 620 -11.78 -34.29 -7.43
CA ALA A 620 -11.06 -34.97 -6.36
C ALA A 620 -9.97 -35.84 -7.01
N VAL A 621 -8.76 -35.81 -6.48
CA VAL A 621 -7.73 -36.77 -6.87
C VAL A 621 -8.19 -38.14 -6.37
N ASP A 622 -8.05 -39.19 -7.18
CA ASP A 622 -8.55 -40.53 -6.88
C ASP A 622 -8.15 -40.98 -5.45
N GLY A 623 -9.15 -41.26 -4.61
CA GLY A 623 -8.96 -41.66 -3.20
C GLY A 623 -9.12 -40.55 -2.16
N GLU A 624 -9.26 -39.27 -2.54
CA GLU A 624 -9.52 -38.19 -1.58
C GLU A 624 -10.97 -38.19 -1.06
N ARG A 625 -11.14 -37.81 0.22
CA ARG A 625 -12.46 -37.57 0.83
C ARG A 625 -13.22 -36.51 0.03
N GLU A 626 -14.55 -36.65 0.00
CA GLU A 626 -15.43 -35.66 -0.62
C GLU A 626 -15.14 -34.24 -0.09
N ARG A 627 -14.88 -33.30 -1.01
CA ARG A 627 -14.53 -31.92 -0.65
C ARG A 627 -15.77 -31.15 -0.22
N LEU A 628 -15.75 -30.68 1.02
CA LEU A 628 -16.82 -29.89 1.60
C LEU A 628 -16.61 -28.40 1.34
N PHE A 629 -17.63 -27.77 0.78
CA PHE A 629 -17.77 -26.33 0.69
C PHE A 629 -17.95 -25.76 2.10
N SER A 630 -17.11 -24.81 2.47
CA SER A 630 -16.97 -24.30 3.83
C SER A 630 -18.28 -23.71 4.40
N SER A 631 -18.50 -23.92 5.71
CA SER A 631 -19.67 -23.38 6.43
C SER A 631 -19.67 -21.85 6.45
N ILE A 632 -18.51 -21.22 6.70
CA ILE A 632 -18.40 -19.75 6.65
C ILE A 632 -18.69 -19.21 5.24
N ALA A 633 -18.30 -19.95 4.19
CA ALA A 633 -18.64 -19.59 2.82
C ALA A 633 -20.15 -19.70 2.56
N CYS A 634 -20.82 -20.75 3.06
CA CYS A 634 -22.29 -20.89 2.99
C CYS A 634 -23.00 -19.68 3.60
N GLU A 635 -22.60 -19.29 4.81
CA GLU A 635 -23.19 -18.15 5.51
C GLU A 635 -22.86 -16.82 4.82
N ALA A 636 -21.63 -16.67 4.32
CA ALA A 636 -21.19 -15.50 3.56
C ALA A 636 -21.98 -15.33 2.25
N ILE A 637 -22.37 -16.40 1.56
CA ILE A 637 -23.27 -16.30 0.39
C ILE A 637 -24.62 -15.72 0.80
N SER A 638 -25.22 -16.20 1.89
CA SER A 638 -26.49 -15.69 2.41
C SER A 638 -26.40 -14.22 2.81
N TRP A 639 -25.33 -13.83 3.53
CA TRP A 639 -25.04 -12.43 3.85
C TRP A 639 -24.87 -11.58 2.59
N SER A 640 -24.05 -12.04 1.66
CA SER A 640 -23.72 -11.36 0.41
C SER A 640 -24.96 -11.09 -0.45
N ILE A 641 -25.89 -12.05 -0.55
CA ILE A 641 -27.16 -11.87 -1.27
C ILE A 641 -28.04 -10.85 -0.58
N LYS A 642 -28.21 -10.95 0.75
CA LYS A 642 -29.00 -9.99 1.54
C LYS A 642 -28.53 -8.56 1.31
N THR A 643 -27.23 -8.33 1.42
CA THR A 643 -26.65 -6.99 1.39
C THR A 643 -26.68 -6.38 -0.02
N GLN A 644 -26.43 -7.17 -1.06
CA GLN A 644 -26.49 -6.69 -2.44
C GLN A 644 -27.90 -6.33 -2.88
N ILE A 645 -28.89 -7.20 -2.62
CA ILE A 645 -30.28 -6.89 -2.95
C ILE A 645 -30.77 -5.72 -2.08
N ALA A 646 -30.41 -5.67 -0.78
CA ALA A 646 -30.76 -4.54 0.06
C ALA A 646 -30.19 -3.20 -0.48
N SER A 647 -28.94 -3.21 -0.94
CA SER A 647 -28.28 -2.07 -1.58
C SER A 647 -29.01 -1.64 -2.85
N GLU A 648 -29.32 -2.60 -3.75
CA GLU A 648 -30.11 -2.36 -4.97
C GLU A 648 -31.47 -1.71 -4.64
N LEU A 649 -32.21 -2.27 -3.69
CA LEU A 649 -33.51 -1.75 -3.27
C LEU A 649 -33.38 -0.34 -2.65
N ALA A 650 -32.31 -0.08 -1.89
CA ALA A 650 -32.03 1.21 -1.30
C ALA A 650 -31.75 2.27 -2.39
N HIS A 651 -30.90 1.95 -3.37
CA HIS A 651 -30.59 2.81 -4.52
C HIS A 651 -31.82 3.07 -5.38
N PHE A 652 -32.57 2.02 -5.76
CA PHE A 652 -33.79 2.15 -6.55
C PHE A 652 -34.81 3.08 -5.87
N CYS A 653 -34.97 2.94 -4.55
CA CYS A 653 -35.89 3.75 -3.77
C CYS A 653 -35.37 5.17 -3.45
N ALA A 654 -34.10 5.47 -3.71
CA ALA A 654 -33.53 6.80 -3.54
C ALA A 654 -33.86 7.73 -4.73
N GLY A 655 -34.03 7.17 -5.93
CA GLY A 655 -34.35 7.97 -7.11
C GLY A 655 -35.78 8.56 -7.13
N SER A 656 -35.94 9.66 -7.86
CA SER A 656 -37.21 10.32 -8.17
C SER A 656 -37.91 9.62 -9.35
N GLY A 657 -39.26 9.62 -9.39
CA GLY A 657 -40.05 9.12 -10.53
C GLY A 657 -40.97 7.94 -10.22
N SER A 658 -41.95 7.67 -11.10
CA SER A 658 -42.84 6.52 -10.98
C SER A 658 -42.27 5.28 -11.66
N PRO A 659 -42.26 4.09 -11.03
CA PRO A 659 -41.78 2.88 -11.70
C PRO A 659 -42.68 2.46 -12.85
N HIS A 660 -42.09 1.89 -13.91
CA HIS A 660 -42.83 1.20 -14.97
C HIS A 660 -43.67 0.02 -14.44
N SER A 661 -44.56 -0.50 -15.28
CA SER A 661 -45.49 -1.58 -14.95
C SER A 661 -44.79 -2.88 -14.52
N ASN A 662 -43.66 -3.23 -15.14
CA ASN A 662 -42.84 -4.38 -14.74
C ASN A 662 -41.67 -3.90 -13.84
N LEU A 663 -41.94 -3.79 -12.54
CA LEU A 663 -40.96 -3.32 -11.57
C LEU A 663 -39.82 -4.33 -11.34
N LEU A 664 -40.11 -5.63 -11.37
CA LEU A 664 -39.11 -6.66 -11.11
C LEU A 664 -38.00 -6.64 -12.17
N ALA A 665 -38.34 -6.38 -13.43
CA ALA A 665 -37.36 -6.22 -14.52
C ALA A 665 -36.40 -5.03 -14.34
N GLN A 666 -36.75 -4.06 -13.48
CA GLN A 666 -35.87 -2.92 -13.15
C GLN A 666 -35.00 -3.18 -11.92
N LEU A 667 -35.08 -4.37 -11.31
CA LEU A 667 -34.31 -4.79 -10.14
C LEU A 667 -33.47 -6.01 -10.54
N PRO A 668 -32.40 -5.85 -11.32
CA PRO A 668 -31.63 -6.96 -11.91
C PRO A 668 -31.14 -8.00 -10.89
N LEU A 669 -30.67 -7.59 -9.71
CA LEU A 669 -30.21 -8.53 -8.69
C LEU A 669 -31.39 -9.28 -8.07
N LEU A 670 -32.46 -8.59 -7.66
CA LEU A 670 -33.67 -9.27 -7.17
C LEU A 670 -34.25 -10.23 -8.23
N TYR A 671 -34.29 -9.81 -9.49
CA TYR A 671 -34.76 -10.64 -10.60
C TYR A 671 -33.88 -11.88 -10.81
N GLN A 672 -32.56 -11.72 -10.79
CA GLN A 672 -31.62 -12.85 -10.89
C GLN A 672 -31.81 -13.83 -9.74
N PHE A 673 -31.97 -13.34 -8.51
CA PHE A 673 -32.22 -14.17 -7.34
C PHE A 673 -33.50 -15.00 -7.48
N VAL A 674 -34.60 -14.37 -7.90
CA VAL A 674 -35.89 -15.05 -8.10
C VAL A 674 -35.84 -16.02 -9.28
N SER A 675 -35.18 -15.65 -10.37
CA SER A 675 -35.10 -16.47 -11.58
C SER A 675 -34.21 -17.70 -11.42
N ALA A 676 -33.26 -17.65 -10.48
CA ALA A 676 -32.42 -18.78 -10.11
C ALA A 676 -33.14 -19.78 -9.18
N ALA A 677 -34.31 -19.42 -8.62
CA ALA A 677 -35.04 -20.28 -7.71
C ALA A 677 -35.53 -21.56 -8.42
N PRO A 678 -35.40 -22.74 -7.79
CA PRO A 678 -35.93 -23.97 -8.36
C PRO A 678 -37.44 -23.89 -8.53
N LYS A 679 -37.95 -24.43 -9.65
CA LYS A 679 -39.39 -24.44 -9.96
C LYS A 679 -40.17 -25.47 -9.11
N ALA A 680 -39.48 -26.47 -8.56
CA ALA A 680 -40.03 -27.50 -7.70
C ALA A 680 -39.02 -27.83 -6.59
N LEU A 681 -39.51 -28.21 -5.41
CA LEU A 681 -38.64 -28.65 -4.32
C LEU A 681 -38.00 -30.00 -4.65
N PRO A 682 -36.72 -30.19 -4.31
CA PRO A 682 -36.11 -31.51 -4.20
C PRO A 682 -36.94 -32.42 -3.28
N SER A 683 -37.18 -33.66 -3.69
CA SER A 683 -37.96 -34.66 -2.96
C SER A 683 -37.34 -35.13 -1.63
N SER A 684 -36.13 -34.68 -1.29
CA SER A 684 -35.35 -35.11 -0.12
C SER A 684 -35.37 -34.14 1.08
N LEU A 685 -36.33 -33.21 1.13
CA LEU A 685 -36.37 -32.14 2.15
C LEU A 685 -37.31 -32.49 3.30
N ASN A 686 -36.75 -32.90 4.46
CA ASN A 686 -37.51 -33.45 5.59
C ASN A 686 -37.59 -32.58 6.86
N SER A 687 -37.09 -31.32 6.86
CA SER A 687 -37.10 -30.48 8.07
C SER A 687 -37.37 -29.00 7.78
N THR A 688 -37.87 -28.27 8.78
CA THR A 688 -38.02 -26.81 8.77
C THR A 688 -36.73 -26.08 9.17
N GLN A 689 -35.81 -26.71 9.92
CA GLN A 689 -34.52 -26.13 10.31
C GLN A 689 -33.61 -25.81 9.10
N THR A 690 -33.88 -26.46 7.97
CA THR A 690 -33.07 -26.43 6.76
C THR A 690 -33.31 -25.18 5.88
N PHE A 691 -34.29 -24.34 6.19
CA PHE A 691 -34.61 -23.12 5.41
C PHE A 691 -34.21 -21.79 6.08
N ASN A 692 -33.49 -21.81 7.20
CA ASN A 692 -33.12 -20.60 7.97
C ASN A 692 -32.46 -19.51 7.11
N SER A 693 -31.60 -19.89 6.16
CA SER A 693 -30.97 -18.95 5.23
C SER A 693 -31.98 -18.24 4.33
N LEU A 694 -32.95 -18.96 3.78
CA LEU A 694 -34.02 -18.40 2.95
C LEU A 694 -34.95 -17.50 3.76
N LEU A 695 -35.42 -17.96 4.93
CA LEU A 695 -36.24 -17.15 5.83
C LEU A 695 -35.51 -15.87 6.24
N GLY A 696 -34.20 -15.99 6.50
CA GLY A 696 -33.31 -14.87 6.77
C GLY A 696 -33.23 -13.87 5.62
N VAL A 697 -33.10 -14.32 4.37
CA VAL A 697 -33.09 -13.43 3.20
C VAL A 697 -34.45 -12.73 3.08
N LEU A 698 -35.55 -13.48 3.06
CA LEU A 698 -36.89 -12.92 2.88
C LEU A 698 -37.27 -11.92 3.98
N GLY A 699 -37.04 -12.27 5.24
CA GLY A 699 -37.27 -11.39 6.39
C GLY A 699 -36.44 -10.11 6.32
N HIS A 700 -35.16 -10.23 5.93
CA HIS A 700 -34.29 -9.06 5.76
C HIS A 700 -34.80 -8.12 4.65
N LEU A 701 -35.18 -8.66 3.48
CA LEU A 701 -35.70 -7.87 2.37
C LEU A 701 -37.01 -7.14 2.72
N ARG A 702 -37.93 -7.82 3.43
CA ARG A 702 -39.15 -7.18 3.96
C ARG A 702 -38.83 -6.09 4.98
N GLY A 703 -37.81 -6.31 5.82
CA GLY A 703 -37.31 -5.34 6.79
C GLY A 703 -36.78 -4.06 6.13
N VAL A 704 -35.89 -4.19 5.15
CA VAL A 704 -35.25 -3.06 4.45
C VAL A 704 -36.27 -2.24 3.64
N THR A 705 -37.34 -2.86 3.14
CA THR A 705 -38.38 -2.18 2.35
C THR A 705 -39.51 -1.59 3.19
N SER A 706 -39.55 -1.88 4.48
CA SER A 706 -40.61 -1.42 5.37
C SER A 706 -40.44 0.04 5.82
N PRO A 707 -41.55 0.74 6.11
CA PRO A 707 -41.49 2.09 6.70
C PRO A 707 -40.91 2.02 8.13
N LEU A 708 -40.04 2.99 8.45
CA LEU A 708 -39.37 3.09 9.76
C LEU A 708 -40.14 3.93 10.78
N SER A 709 -41.09 4.77 10.34
CA SER A 709 -41.90 5.61 11.23
C SER A 709 -43.36 5.73 10.78
N LEU A 710 -44.23 6.13 11.70
CA LEU A 710 -45.66 6.36 11.45
C LEU A 710 -45.88 7.46 10.40
N GLY A 711 -45.06 8.52 10.42
CA GLY A 711 -45.08 9.58 9.40
C GLY A 711 -44.68 9.09 8.00
N GLN A 712 -43.75 8.13 7.89
CA GLN A 712 -43.43 7.48 6.61
C GLN A 712 -44.57 6.58 6.13
N LYS A 713 -45.26 5.91 7.06
CA LYS A 713 -46.45 5.11 6.77
C LYS A 713 -47.57 5.99 6.21
N LEU A 714 -47.83 7.15 6.83
CA LEU A 714 -48.79 8.14 6.34
C LEU A 714 -48.35 8.74 4.99
N GLY A 715 -47.09 9.12 4.82
CA GLY A 715 -46.59 9.65 3.54
C GLY A 715 -46.64 8.63 2.38
N GLN A 716 -46.51 7.33 2.67
CA GLN A 716 -46.74 6.25 1.68
C GLN A 716 -48.22 6.11 1.30
N THR A 717 -49.13 6.31 2.26
CA THR A 717 -50.58 6.23 2.04
C THR A 717 -51.15 7.48 1.36
N PHE A 718 -50.60 8.66 1.63
CA PHE A 718 -51.11 9.96 1.15
C PHE A 718 -50.37 10.53 -0.09
N GLY A 719 -49.53 9.72 -0.75
CA GLY A 719 -49.20 9.93 -2.17
C GLY A 719 -48.19 11.02 -2.53
N THR A 720 -47.35 11.51 -1.61
CA THR A 720 -46.22 12.38 -1.99
C THR A 720 -45.26 11.61 -2.90
N GLY A 721 -44.72 12.24 -3.95
CA GLY A 721 -44.03 11.56 -5.07
C GLY A 721 -42.93 10.55 -4.68
N MET A 722 -42.19 10.81 -3.59
CA MET A 722 -41.15 9.91 -3.06
C MET A 722 -41.68 8.63 -2.38
N GLY A 723 -42.97 8.56 -2.04
CA GLY A 723 -43.60 7.39 -1.41
C GLY A 723 -43.96 6.27 -2.41
N LYS A 724 -44.14 6.61 -3.69
CA LYS A 724 -44.69 5.69 -4.71
C LYS A 724 -43.75 4.53 -5.03
N ARG A 725 -42.44 4.77 -5.25
CA ARG A 725 -41.46 3.69 -5.51
C ARG A 725 -41.38 2.72 -4.33
N LYS A 726 -41.31 3.26 -3.11
CA LYS A 726 -41.17 2.46 -1.88
C LYS A 726 -42.35 1.52 -1.67
N SER A 727 -43.57 2.03 -1.85
CA SER A 727 -44.80 1.23 -1.73
C SER A 727 -44.84 0.11 -2.79
N LYS A 728 -44.53 0.43 -4.06
CA LYS A 728 -44.49 -0.56 -5.14
C LYS A 728 -43.39 -1.63 -4.93
N VAL A 729 -42.18 -1.21 -4.55
CA VAL A 729 -41.07 -2.13 -4.24
C VAL A 729 -41.44 -3.08 -3.11
N ARG A 730 -42.04 -2.56 -2.03
CA ARG A 730 -42.54 -3.41 -0.93
C ARG A 730 -43.60 -4.38 -1.42
N SER A 731 -44.52 -3.94 -2.27
CA SER A 731 -45.55 -4.82 -2.85
C SER A 731 -44.95 -5.94 -3.69
N VAL A 732 -43.89 -5.67 -4.47
CA VAL A 732 -43.17 -6.71 -5.23
C VAL A 732 -42.42 -7.65 -4.30
N VAL A 733 -41.64 -7.12 -3.36
CA VAL A 733 -40.87 -7.94 -2.41
C VAL A 733 -41.78 -8.83 -1.58
N VAL A 734 -42.93 -8.34 -1.11
CA VAL A 734 -43.88 -9.15 -0.34
C VAL A 734 -44.69 -10.06 -1.25
N GLY A 735 -45.45 -9.50 -2.19
CA GLY A 735 -46.48 -10.24 -2.94
C GLY A 735 -45.98 -11.04 -4.13
N GLN A 736 -44.84 -10.68 -4.74
CA GLN A 736 -44.29 -11.38 -5.91
C GLN A 736 -43.06 -12.24 -5.59
N VAL A 737 -42.38 -11.99 -4.47
CA VAL A 737 -41.17 -12.72 -4.07
C VAL A 737 -41.37 -13.50 -2.78
N SER A 738 -41.58 -12.81 -1.65
CA SER A 738 -41.60 -13.45 -0.33
C SER A 738 -42.75 -14.42 -0.17
N ASP A 739 -43.99 -13.99 -0.43
CA ASP A 739 -45.17 -14.83 -0.21
C ASP A 739 -45.22 -16.02 -1.17
N PRO A 740 -44.92 -15.89 -2.48
CA PRO A 740 -44.84 -17.04 -3.38
C PRO A 740 -43.75 -18.05 -2.98
N LEU A 741 -42.55 -17.57 -2.61
CA LEU A 741 -41.48 -18.46 -2.15
C LEU A 741 -41.85 -19.13 -0.82
N LEU A 742 -42.45 -18.41 0.13
CA LEU A 742 -42.96 -19.04 1.35
C LEU A 742 -44.02 -20.11 1.04
N LYS A 743 -44.96 -19.85 0.14
CA LYS A 743 -45.97 -20.85 -0.26
C LYS A 743 -45.33 -22.07 -0.94
N LEU A 744 -44.29 -21.87 -1.73
CA LEU A 744 -43.61 -22.95 -2.44
C LEU A 744 -42.80 -23.81 -1.46
N TYR A 745 -42.07 -23.20 -0.53
CA TYR A 745 -41.08 -23.87 0.34
C TYR A 745 -41.58 -24.22 1.75
N VAL A 746 -42.78 -23.77 2.16
CA VAL A 746 -43.41 -24.18 3.42
C VAL A 746 -44.30 -25.40 3.18
N ILE A 747 -43.78 -26.57 3.55
CA ILE A 747 -44.51 -27.86 3.52
C ILE A 747 -45.74 -27.76 4.44
N PRO A 748 -46.92 -28.29 4.05
CA PRO A 748 -48.09 -28.38 4.95
C PRO A 748 -47.72 -29.19 6.18
N LYS A 749 -48.09 -28.71 7.38
CA LYS A 749 -47.91 -29.40 8.66
C LYS A 749 -48.11 -30.91 8.50
N ILE A 750 -47.07 -31.70 8.75
CA ILE A 750 -47.22 -33.14 8.98
C ILE A 750 -48.15 -33.25 10.18
N VAL A 751 -49.39 -33.66 9.93
CA VAL A 751 -50.34 -34.01 10.99
C VAL A 751 -49.82 -35.31 11.58
N SER A 752 -48.93 -35.22 12.57
CA SER A 752 -48.57 -36.38 13.37
C SER A 752 -49.81 -36.77 14.17
N LYS A 753 -50.50 -37.82 13.72
CA LYS A 753 -51.60 -38.45 14.44
C LYS A 753 -51.14 -39.28 15.65
N ASP A 754 -49.87 -39.19 16.05
CA ASP A 754 -49.36 -39.92 17.22
C ASP A 754 -49.35 -39.05 18.48
N THR A 755 -50.35 -39.29 19.31
CA THR A 755 -50.50 -38.78 20.67
C THR A 755 -49.63 -39.57 21.64
N SER A 756 -48.29 -39.40 21.62
CA SER A 756 -47.43 -39.98 22.67
C SER A 756 -45.97 -39.48 22.65
N ALA A 757 -45.72 -38.18 22.84
CA ALA A 757 -44.51 -37.69 23.54
C ALA A 757 -44.56 -36.16 23.77
N LYS A 758 -44.65 -35.77 25.04
CA LYS A 758 -44.54 -34.38 25.52
C LYS A 758 -43.06 -33.93 25.49
N VAL A 759 -42.56 -33.47 24.35
CA VAL A 759 -41.62 -32.33 24.23
C VAL A 759 -41.81 -31.74 22.83
N ILE A 760 -42.92 -31.04 22.60
CA ILE A 760 -43.09 -30.24 21.38
C ILE A 760 -42.54 -28.85 21.70
N THR A 761 -41.29 -28.60 21.35
CA THR A 761 -40.84 -27.22 21.14
C THR A 761 -41.76 -26.62 20.09
N LYS A 762 -42.55 -25.60 20.46
CA LYS A 762 -43.38 -24.82 19.53
C LYS A 762 -42.45 -24.08 18.57
N ASN A 763 -41.95 -24.76 17.55
CA ASN A 763 -41.24 -24.10 16.47
C ASN A 763 -42.20 -23.08 15.84
N LYS A 764 -41.78 -21.82 15.76
CA LYS A 764 -42.54 -20.74 15.13
C LYS A 764 -42.87 -21.12 13.69
N SER A 765 -43.99 -20.63 13.15
CA SER A 765 -44.24 -20.85 11.72
C SER A 765 -43.19 -20.09 10.90
N PRO A 766 -42.81 -20.57 9.70
CA PRO A 766 -41.86 -19.86 8.84
C PRO A 766 -42.29 -18.41 8.52
N VAL A 767 -43.60 -18.16 8.48
CA VAL A 767 -44.17 -16.82 8.31
C VAL A 767 -43.87 -15.95 9.54
N ASP A 768 -44.08 -16.47 10.75
CA ASP A 768 -43.78 -15.75 12.00
C ASP A 768 -42.28 -15.46 12.12
N GLU A 769 -41.43 -16.40 11.72
CA GLU A 769 -39.97 -16.22 11.71
C GLU A 769 -39.53 -15.11 10.75
N VAL A 770 -40.08 -15.10 9.53
CA VAL A 770 -39.84 -14.00 8.56
C VAL A 770 -40.29 -12.65 9.15
N LEU A 771 -41.42 -12.59 9.84
CA LEU A 771 -41.92 -11.37 10.48
C LEU A 771 -41.05 -10.91 11.65
N ASP A 772 -40.49 -11.84 12.43
CA ASP A 772 -39.54 -11.54 13.50
C ASP A 772 -38.24 -10.95 12.94
N ILE A 773 -37.71 -11.53 11.86
CA ILE A 773 -36.49 -11.05 11.18
C ILE A 773 -36.76 -9.68 10.53
N GLU A 774 -37.93 -9.49 9.91
CA GLU A 774 -38.38 -8.20 9.38
C GLU A 774 -38.39 -7.13 10.48
N THR A 775 -38.93 -7.46 11.66
CA THR A 775 -39.00 -6.55 12.82
C THR A 775 -37.62 -6.22 13.37
N ARG A 776 -36.75 -7.22 13.50
CA ARG A 776 -35.34 -7.03 13.94
C ARG A 776 -34.58 -6.11 12.99
N THR A 777 -34.68 -6.38 11.68
CA THR A 777 -34.01 -5.59 10.64
C THR A 777 -34.47 -4.12 10.67
N LYS A 778 -35.78 -3.87 10.83
CA LYS A 778 -36.31 -2.51 11.00
C LYS A 778 -35.75 -1.82 12.24
N LYS A 779 -35.69 -2.52 13.37
CA LYS A 779 -35.16 -1.98 14.62
C LYS A 779 -33.69 -1.58 14.46
N GLN A 780 -32.87 -2.42 13.82
CA GLN A 780 -31.46 -2.10 13.54
C GLN A 780 -31.32 -0.88 12.64
N LEU A 781 -32.09 -0.78 11.55
CA LEU A 781 -32.08 0.42 10.69
C LEU A 781 -32.52 1.69 11.42
N ALA A 782 -33.50 1.58 12.33
CA ALA A 782 -33.94 2.70 13.16
C ALA A 782 -32.85 3.14 14.15
N GLN A 783 -32.13 2.19 14.75
CA GLN A 783 -30.98 2.46 15.62
C GLN A 783 -29.84 3.13 14.86
N ILE A 784 -29.47 2.64 13.66
CA ILE A 784 -28.45 3.28 12.82
C ILE A 784 -28.87 4.71 12.47
N LYS A 785 -30.14 4.93 12.09
CA LYS A 785 -30.67 6.27 11.82
C LYS A 785 -30.58 7.17 13.05
N GLN A 786 -30.88 6.65 14.24
CA GLN A 786 -30.82 7.42 15.48
C GLN A 786 -29.37 7.77 15.84
N ALA A 787 -28.44 6.83 15.69
CA ALA A 787 -27.02 7.03 15.98
C ALA A 787 -26.33 7.94 14.96
N LYS A 788 -26.74 7.88 13.69
CA LYS A 788 -26.17 8.65 12.58
C LYS A 788 -27.30 9.25 11.73
N PRO A 789 -27.93 10.35 12.18
CA PRO A 789 -29.12 10.92 11.52
C PRO A 789 -28.85 11.45 10.12
N ASP A 790 -27.60 11.81 9.82
CA ASP A 790 -27.17 12.39 8.55
C ASP A 790 -27.02 11.34 7.44
N LEU A 791 -27.02 10.04 7.80
CA LEU A 791 -26.91 8.98 6.81
C LEU A 791 -28.20 8.86 5.99
N ASP A 792 -28.03 8.91 4.67
CA ASP A 792 -29.10 8.60 3.74
C ASP A 792 -29.51 7.11 3.83
N ARG A 793 -30.45 6.68 2.98
CA ARG A 793 -30.92 5.30 3.02
C ARG A 793 -29.85 4.30 2.57
N VAL A 794 -29.08 4.66 1.55
CA VAL A 794 -28.04 3.79 0.98
C VAL A 794 -26.95 3.58 2.02
N ALA A 795 -26.46 4.66 2.63
CA ALA A 795 -25.44 4.60 3.65
C ALA A 795 -25.90 3.82 4.90
N ARG A 796 -27.17 3.95 5.32
CA ARG A 796 -27.72 3.11 6.40
C ARG A 796 -27.82 1.64 6.04
N SER A 797 -28.19 1.32 4.80
CA SER A 797 -28.20 -0.06 4.31
C SER A 797 -26.80 -0.65 4.30
N HIS A 798 -25.80 0.15 3.92
CA HIS A 798 -24.39 -0.24 3.95
C HIS A 798 -23.88 -0.43 5.39
N GLU A 799 -24.18 0.47 6.32
CA GLU A 799 -23.81 0.29 7.74
C GLU A 799 -24.47 -0.96 8.34
N LEU A 800 -25.71 -1.28 7.96
CA LEU A 800 -26.34 -2.55 8.35
C LEU A 800 -25.60 -3.76 7.74
N ALA A 801 -25.15 -3.67 6.49
CA ALA A 801 -24.37 -4.72 5.85
C ALA A 801 -23.04 -4.98 6.59
N CYS A 802 -22.34 -3.92 7.02
CA CYS A 802 -21.14 -4.03 7.84
C CYS A 802 -21.43 -4.64 9.22
N ALA A 803 -22.51 -4.21 9.90
CA ALA A 803 -22.89 -4.81 11.19
C ALA A 803 -23.22 -6.30 11.08
N LEU A 804 -23.86 -6.72 9.97
CA LEU A 804 -24.12 -8.13 9.70
C LEU A 804 -22.85 -8.90 9.36
N LEU A 805 -21.87 -8.26 8.70
CA LEU A 805 -20.57 -8.86 8.41
C LEU A 805 -19.77 -9.08 9.71
N GLU A 806 -19.73 -8.09 10.58
CA GLU A 806 -19.14 -8.18 11.92
C GLU A 806 -19.77 -9.31 12.74
N GLN A 807 -21.10 -9.43 12.71
CA GLN A 807 -21.80 -10.53 13.38
C GLN A 807 -21.44 -11.89 12.79
N LEU A 808 -21.38 -11.98 11.45
CA LEU A 808 -21.05 -13.21 10.72
C LEU A 808 -19.65 -13.70 11.08
N THR A 809 -18.67 -12.81 11.03
CA THR A 809 -17.24 -13.18 11.07
C THR A 809 -16.64 -13.01 12.46
N ARG A 810 -17.46 -12.59 13.43
CA ARG A 810 -17.07 -12.28 14.81
C ARG A 810 -15.84 -11.39 14.90
N THR A 811 -15.67 -10.53 13.89
CA THR A 811 -14.50 -9.67 13.73
C THR A 811 -14.92 -8.26 14.11
N PRO A 812 -14.45 -7.73 15.25
CA PRO A 812 -14.80 -6.38 15.69
C PRO A 812 -14.51 -5.36 14.60
N ASP A 813 -15.43 -4.42 14.41
CA ASP A 813 -15.31 -3.33 13.43
C ASP A 813 -15.14 -3.80 11.97
N ALA A 814 -15.59 -5.02 11.64
CA ALA A 814 -15.58 -5.51 10.26
C ALA A 814 -16.35 -4.57 9.33
N ARG A 815 -15.60 -3.88 8.48
CA ARG A 815 -16.11 -2.90 7.51
C ARG A 815 -15.53 -3.17 6.15
N PHE A 816 -16.32 -2.98 5.11
CA PHE A 816 -15.84 -2.98 3.73
C PHE A 816 -16.29 -1.68 3.06
N LEU A 817 -15.65 -1.33 1.95
CA LEU A 817 -16.02 -0.18 1.17
C LEU A 817 -16.43 -0.61 -0.24
N ASP A 818 -17.65 -0.32 -0.62
CA ASP A 818 -18.03 -0.33 -2.04
C ASP A 818 -17.50 0.95 -2.69
N VAL A 819 -16.33 0.86 -3.33
CA VAL A 819 -15.57 2.05 -3.73
C VAL A 819 -16.28 2.83 -4.84
N VAL A 820 -16.96 2.11 -5.74
CA VAL A 820 -17.74 2.72 -6.84
C VAL A 820 -18.97 3.45 -6.28
N ASN A 821 -19.67 2.88 -5.28
CA ASN A 821 -20.80 3.54 -4.60
C ASN A 821 -20.38 4.62 -3.59
N ALA A 822 -19.18 4.56 -3.01
CA ALA A 822 -18.72 5.53 -2.02
C ALA A 822 -18.04 6.78 -2.61
N SER A 823 -17.45 6.69 -3.80
CA SER A 823 -16.70 7.81 -4.43
C SER A 823 -17.57 9.06 -4.70
N THR A 824 -18.89 8.92 -4.82
CA THR A 824 -19.82 10.03 -5.05
C THR A 824 -20.06 10.92 -3.83
N ALA A 825 -19.64 10.51 -2.62
CA ALA A 825 -19.90 11.23 -1.37
C ALA A 825 -18.77 12.19 -0.94
N ALA A 826 -17.64 12.23 -1.65
CA ALA A 826 -16.41 12.87 -1.17
C ALA A 826 -16.29 14.38 -1.47
N LYS A 827 -17.22 15.00 -2.21
CA LYS A 827 -17.29 16.46 -2.31
C LYS A 827 -18.03 16.97 -1.09
N GLY A 828 -17.32 17.57 -0.14
CA GLY A 828 -17.81 18.06 1.15
C GLY A 828 -18.84 19.19 1.10
N GLU A 829 -19.72 19.20 0.10
CA GLU A 829 -20.92 20.03 0.10
C GLU A 829 -22.04 19.27 0.80
N ALA A 830 -22.64 19.90 1.80
CA ALA A 830 -23.81 19.43 2.52
C ALA A 830 -25.08 19.43 1.63
N SER A 831 -24.99 19.00 0.38
CA SER A 831 -26.15 18.74 -0.46
C SER A 831 -26.75 17.40 -0.03
N GLY A 832 -27.77 17.47 0.81
CA GLY A 832 -28.48 16.29 1.30
C GLY A 832 -29.03 15.42 0.18
N GLY A 833 -28.69 14.13 0.22
CA GLY A 833 -29.49 13.04 -0.34
C GLY A 833 -29.08 12.52 -1.71
N GLY A 834 -28.51 11.30 -1.70
CA GLY A 834 -28.58 10.35 -2.82
C GLY A 834 -27.50 10.52 -3.88
N SER A 835 -26.55 9.56 -3.90
CA SER A 835 -25.65 9.29 -5.04
C SER A 835 -26.39 9.49 -6.36
N HIS A 836 -26.06 10.58 -7.08
CA HIS A 836 -26.81 10.96 -8.27
C HIS A 836 -26.67 9.89 -9.36
N VAL A 837 -27.81 9.32 -9.75
CA VAL A 837 -27.93 8.39 -10.89
C VAL A 837 -27.42 9.03 -12.18
N VAL A 838 -27.54 10.35 -12.31
CA VAL A 838 -27.02 11.12 -13.44
C VAL A 838 -26.22 12.31 -12.94
N THR A 839 -24.98 12.44 -13.40
CA THR A 839 -24.12 13.61 -13.11
C THR A 839 -24.07 14.51 -14.35
N VAL A 840 -24.55 15.75 -14.22
CA VAL A 840 -24.34 16.79 -15.24
C VAL A 840 -22.98 17.44 -14.99
N MET A 841 -22.12 17.42 -16.01
CA MET A 841 -20.78 18.00 -15.93
C MET A 841 -20.68 19.27 -16.77
N SER A 842 -20.04 20.29 -16.21
CA SER A 842 -19.60 21.43 -17.01
C SER A 842 -18.56 20.99 -18.04
N LYS A 843 -18.35 21.82 -19.06
CA LYS A 843 -17.33 21.58 -20.08
C LYS A 843 -15.94 21.42 -19.45
N GLU A 844 -15.62 22.26 -18.47
CA GLU A 844 -14.34 22.27 -17.76
C GLU A 844 -14.16 21.01 -16.90
N GLN A 845 -15.21 20.58 -16.20
CA GLN A 845 -15.17 19.37 -15.38
C GLN A 845 -14.94 18.12 -16.23
N TYR A 846 -15.64 18.02 -17.36
CA TYR A 846 -15.49 16.90 -18.28
C TYR A 846 -14.11 16.91 -18.96
N ALA A 847 -13.60 18.09 -19.34
CA ALA A 847 -12.25 18.25 -19.87
C ALA A 847 -11.16 17.89 -18.85
N LEU A 848 -11.35 18.26 -17.57
CA LEU A 848 -10.43 17.88 -16.48
C LEU A 848 -10.41 16.36 -16.29
N LEU A 849 -11.57 15.71 -16.30
CA LEU A 849 -11.66 14.26 -16.17
C LEU A 849 -10.99 13.54 -17.35
N ARG A 850 -11.19 14.04 -18.58
CA ARG A 850 -10.47 13.57 -19.79
C ARG A 850 -8.96 13.66 -19.62
N ARG A 851 -8.50 14.81 -19.15
CA ARG A 851 -7.08 15.06 -18.91
C ARG A 851 -6.51 14.09 -17.87
N GLN A 852 -7.20 13.87 -16.77
CA GLN A 852 -6.77 12.92 -15.74
C GLN A 852 -6.69 11.48 -16.25
N GLN A 853 -7.66 11.03 -17.06
CA GLN A 853 -7.61 9.71 -17.68
C GLN A 853 -6.46 9.59 -18.68
N ALA A 854 -6.23 10.61 -19.52
CA ALA A 854 -5.12 10.64 -20.47
C ALA A 854 -3.76 10.65 -19.78
N GLU A 855 -3.57 11.49 -18.75
CA GLU A 855 -2.34 11.55 -17.95
C GLU A 855 -2.04 10.20 -17.28
N ARG A 856 -3.07 9.52 -16.77
CA ARG A 856 -2.91 8.18 -16.21
C ARG A 856 -2.54 7.15 -17.27
N GLN A 857 -3.17 7.19 -18.45
CA GLN A 857 -2.84 6.26 -19.53
C GLN A 857 -1.39 6.43 -20.00
N VAL A 858 -0.92 7.66 -20.16
CA VAL A 858 0.48 7.95 -20.50
C VAL A 858 1.41 7.39 -19.44
N ARG A 859 1.12 7.65 -18.16
CA ARG A 859 1.91 7.09 -17.04
C ARG A 859 1.97 5.56 -17.07
N LEU A 860 0.85 4.89 -17.33
CA LEU A 860 0.80 3.43 -17.43
C LEU A 860 1.66 2.90 -18.58
N VAL A 861 1.65 3.58 -19.74
CA VAL A 861 2.50 3.22 -20.88
C VAL A 861 3.97 3.37 -20.51
N ASP A 862 4.34 4.47 -19.84
CA ASP A 862 5.70 4.71 -19.38
C ASP A 862 6.15 3.67 -18.33
N ASP A 863 5.27 3.36 -17.36
CA ASP A 863 5.50 2.35 -16.33
C ASP A 863 5.70 0.95 -16.98
N ILE A 864 4.86 0.57 -17.96
CA ILE A 864 5.01 -0.69 -18.73
C ILE A 864 6.35 -0.73 -19.48
N ALA A 865 6.71 0.35 -20.18
CA ALA A 865 7.95 0.43 -20.94
C ALA A 865 9.17 0.33 -20.00
N PHE A 866 9.11 1.03 -18.87
CA PHE A 866 10.13 0.99 -17.82
C PHE A 866 10.27 -0.42 -17.23
N SER A 867 9.17 -1.05 -16.79
CA SER A 867 9.22 -2.37 -16.17
C SER A 867 9.73 -3.43 -17.13
N TYR A 868 9.27 -3.40 -18.38
CA TYR A 868 9.73 -4.33 -19.41
C TYR A 868 11.22 -4.15 -19.71
N GLY A 869 11.68 -2.92 -19.88
CA GLY A 869 13.10 -2.61 -20.07
C GLY A 869 13.95 -3.10 -18.90
N ARG A 870 13.50 -2.88 -17.66
CA ARG A 870 14.19 -3.30 -16.45
C ARG A 870 14.23 -4.82 -16.32
N LEU A 871 13.09 -5.50 -16.44
CA LEU A 871 12.99 -6.96 -16.36
C LEU A 871 13.82 -7.63 -17.45
N LYS A 872 13.76 -7.15 -18.70
CA LYS A 872 14.57 -7.69 -19.80
C LYS A 872 16.07 -7.55 -19.55
N SER A 873 16.51 -6.51 -18.83
CA SER A 873 17.92 -6.34 -18.47
C SER A 873 18.38 -7.25 -17.32
N MET A 874 17.44 -7.74 -16.51
CA MET A 874 17.72 -8.47 -15.27
C MET A 874 17.35 -9.96 -15.30
N VAL A 875 16.43 -10.37 -16.18
CA VAL A 875 15.98 -11.76 -16.32
C VAL A 875 16.44 -12.28 -17.67
N ARG A 876 17.22 -13.35 -17.64
CA ARG A 876 17.54 -14.17 -18.81
C ARG A 876 16.75 -15.45 -18.68
N LYS A 877 16.00 -15.81 -19.71
CA LYS A 877 15.40 -17.13 -19.74
C LYS A 877 16.48 -18.14 -20.08
N VAL A 878 16.47 -19.26 -19.38
CA VAL A 878 17.18 -20.46 -19.82
C VAL A 878 16.48 -20.91 -21.10
N GLU A 879 17.00 -20.52 -22.26
CA GLU A 879 16.69 -21.22 -23.50
C GLU A 879 17.21 -22.64 -23.32
N GLY A 880 16.31 -23.62 -23.34
CA GLY A 880 16.64 -25.00 -23.00
C GLY A 880 17.90 -25.47 -23.71
N SER A 881 18.93 -25.76 -22.93
CA SER A 881 20.12 -26.45 -23.39
C SER A 881 19.75 -27.88 -23.79
N GLY A 882 19.83 -28.19 -25.10
CA GLY A 882 20.07 -29.54 -25.57
C GLY A 882 18.87 -30.39 -26.01
N GLY A 883 18.28 -30.04 -27.15
CA GLY A 883 17.63 -31.01 -28.04
C GLY A 883 17.87 -30.55 -29.47
N ALA A 884 18.72 -31.26 -30.21
CA ALA A 884 19.06 -30.93 -31.59
C ALA A 884 17.79 -30.80 -32.46
N PRO A 885 17.74 -29.86 -33.43
CA PRO A 885 16.63 -29.78 -34.35
C PRO A 885 16.72 -30.96 -35.32
N LEU A 886 15.81 -31.92 -35.20
CA LEU A 886 15.54 -32.85 -36.29
C LEU A 886 14.50 -32.22 -37.20
N ASP A 887 14.92 -31.99 -38.44
CA ASP A 887 14.11 -31.56 -39.57
C ASP A 887 12.87 -32.45 -39.77
N GLY A 888 11.75 -31.78 -40.08
CA GLY A 888 10.75 -32.24 -41.05
C GLY A 888 9.73 -33.30 -40.63
N ALA A 889 8.49 -32.87 -40.35
CA ALA A 889 7.30 -33.28 -41.11
C ALA A 889 6.02 -32.65 -40.53
N VAL A 890 5.18 -32.16 -41.44
CA VAL A 890 3.82 -31.66 -41.23
C VAL A 890 2.83 -32.83 -41.16
N VAL A 891 1.70 -32.64 -40.45
CA VAL A 891 0.34 -33.20 -40.66
C VAL A 891 -0.24 -34.07 -39.51
N GLN A 892 -1.30 -33.50 -38.90
CA GLN A 892 -2.56 -34.06 -38.34
C GLN A 892 -2.57 -35.29 -37.40
N GLY A 893 -3.33 -35.13 -36.29
CA GLY A 893 -4.46 -36.01 -36.00
C GLY A 893 -4.43 -36.86 -34.71
N VAL A 894 -5.24 -36.46 -33.73
CA VAL A 894 -6.14 -37.28 -32.87
C VAL A 894 -5.56 -38.37 -31.93
N ALA A 895 -6.02 -38.26 -30.68
CA ALA A 895 -6.26 -39.27 -29.65
C ALA A 895 -5.08 -39.96 -28.91
N GLY A 896 -5.07 -39.70 -27.59
CA GLY A 896 -4.96 -40.73 -26.55
C GLY A 896 -3.57 -41.29 -26.29
N LEU A 897 -3.02 -40.98 -25.11
CA LEU A 897 -2.47 -42.00 -24.20
C LEU A 897 -2.11 -41.41 -22.83
N SER A 898 -2.65 -42.10 -21.84
CA SER A 898 -2.25 -42.19 -20.44
C SER A 898 -0.73 -42.14 -20.22
N LEU A 899 -0.29 -41.38 -19.22
CA LEU A 899 1.05 -41.55 -18.64
C LEU A 899 0.97 -41.46 -17.11
N SER A 900 1.14 -42.63 -16.53
CA SER A 900 1.33 -42.99 -15.13
C SER A 900 2.54 -42.26 -14.55
N ILE A 901 2.36 -41.60 -13.40
CA ILE A 901 3.47 -41.06 -12.60
C ILE A 901 3.81 -42.11 -11.53
N GLY A 902 5.02 -42.67 -11.64
CA GLY A 902 5.64 -43.50 -10.63
C GLY A 902 6.13 -42.66 -9.46
N VAL A 903 5.92 -43.21 -8.27
CA VAL A 903 6.32 -42.69 -6.96
C VAL A 903 7.84 -42.75 -6.81
N CYS A 904 8.45 -41.63 -6.40
CA CYS A 904 9.61 -41.59 -5.50
C CYS A 904 9.35 -40.52 -4.44
#